data_AF-A0AB39XF34-F1
#
_entry.id   AF-A0AB39XF34-F1
#
_cell.length_a   1.000
_cell.length_b   1.000
_cell.length_c   1.000
_cell.angle_alpha   90.00
_cell.angle_beta   90.00
_cell.angle_gamma   90.00
#
_symmetry.space_group_name_H-M   'P 1'
#
loop_
_entity.id
_entity.type
_entity.pdbx_description
1 polymer ?
#
loop_
_entity_poly.entity_id
_entity_poly.type
_entity_poly.pdbx_seq_one_letter_code
_entity_poly.pdbx_strand_id
1 'polypeptide(L)'
;MRAVKFAGAALAAVIIVIALLLVVGIPSGFLTATIASRLESATGYRLSVDGTTKISLWPTLNITLNDLALADPRDRSGITRLTIDRVQVDMSLSSLWSGHPNISEIIVSHPVLYQPLLRERLPNADASPKPLALDMDGASIDRIKITDGEVAFARVRDRVESHVSAINADAVLGRDRKINVTGTARVGEHPTKFDIKAAAPTLPIERQTVPVDFAIDMPDVLTSRLAGHAELRLNSGVVMINGVNGTLGDDAFNGWASVDIASKPLVKVDLDFQRLAIPLAKSRDGGSGQPWSDAPIDVSGLNYIDAQIRISANEAVIGEASLAPLALDAKLAGGILKAGTANLGAYGGQVSGEVILDATSGAPSFAMHSDLVGVRALPLLQGLAEFDRIDGKLQAKLALRSAGASQRALMANMQGTAFVSFQDGAIRGINVAQMIRSLTSGTLSGWQDNQNVGDAESTDLSQLSASFRIDKGQAVTTDLNLVGPLVRVTGAGTVALDTKMMGFRVEPKLVMTTEGQGRASEPVGFGIPVMIQGSWSQPRIFPDMAGMLDNPDAAYAKLREMGKGLFGPDGGGLGNLLGSLGNLGGNLGGNPGGNPGTGGAAPSGGNAAGSANPQAQPPGQNNLLGGQLGEAIGNLIQQGLSNGAATGTGRSRSLPATPTTPQASPAPPDDPPPPQQDSQPMNDVMRQLFNR
;
A
#
# COMPACT_ATOMS: atom_id res chain seq x y z
N MET A 1 70.13 -46.65 31.26
CA MET A 1 68.90 -47.25 30.69
C MET A 1 67.69 -47.37 31.64
N ARG A 2 67.78 -47.28 32.98
CA ARG A 2 66.58 -47.45 33.85
C ARG A 2 65.59 -46.28 33.83
N ALA A 3 66.06 -45.02 33.80
CA ALA A 3 65.18 -43.83 33.85
C ALA A 3 64.12 -43.76 32.73
N VAL A 4 64.48 -44.11 31.49
CA VAL A 4 63.58 -44.05 30.32
C VAL A 4 62.34 -44.95 30.49
N LYS A 5 62.47 -46.08 31.21
CA LYS A 5 61.34 -46.99 31.45
C LYS A 5 60.31 -46.42 32.44
N PHE A 6 60.74 -45.58 33.39
CA PHE A 6 59.82 -44.90 34.31
C PHE A 6 59.11 -43.73 33.65
N ALA A 7 59.77 -42.98 32.76
CA ALA A 7 59.13 -41.92 31.99
C ALA A 7 58.00 -42.47 31.09
N GLY A 8 58.24 -43.58 30.39
CA GLY A 8 57.19 -44.24 29.58
C GLY A 8 56.02 -44.77 30.43
N ALA A 9 56.29 -45.33 31.60
CA ALA A 9 55.25 -45.80 32.53
C ALA A 9 54.40 -44.65 33.09
N ALA A 10 55.02 -43.50 33.43
CA ALA A 10 54.31 -42.31 33.88
C ALA A 10 53.42 -41.72 32.78
N LEU A 11 53.92 -41.65 31.54
CA LEU A 11 53.13 -41.17 30.39
C LEU A 11 51.93 -42.09 30.12
N ALA A 12 52.15 -43.41 30.15
CA ALA A 12 51.08 -44.40 30.00
C ALA A 12 50.04 -44.32 31.13
N ALA A 13 50.46 -44.11 32.38
CA ALA A 13 49.56 -43.92 33.51
C ALA A 13 48.71 -42.66 33.36
N VAL A 14 49.30 -41.54 32.91
CA VAL A 14 48.56 -40.30 32.61
C VAL A 14 47.55 -40.52 31.47
N ILE A 15 47.94 -41.22 30.40
CA ILE A 15 47.03 -41.57 29.30
C ILE A 15 45.88 -42.48 29.79
N ILE A 16 46.15 -43.44 30.67
CA ILE A 16 45.13 -44.31 31.26
C ILE A 16 44.20 -43.55 32.21
N VAL A 17 44.71 -42.60 32.99
CA VAL A 17 43.88 -41.73 33.86
C VAL A 17 43.02 -40.79 33.01
N ILE A 18 43.56 -40.22 31.92
CA ILE A 18 42.78 -39.42 30.97
C ILE A 18 41.72 -40.29 30.26
N ALA A 19 42.06 -41.53 29.86
CA ALA A 19 41.09 -42.46 29.29
C ALA A 19 39.99 -42.88 30.29
N LEU A 20 40.32 -43.05 31.57
CA LEU A 20 39.32 -43.29 32.62
C LEU A 20 38.44 -42.06 32.87
N LEU A 21 39.00 -40.85 32.88
CA LEU A 21 38.22 -39.60 32.98
C LEU A 21 37.33 -39.37 31.73
N LEU A 22 37.77 -39.82 30.56
CA LEU A 22 36.96 -39.84 29.33
C LEU A 22 35.80 -40.84 29.41
N VAL A 23 36.00 -42.00 30.03
CA VAL A 23 34.97 -43.04 30.22
C VAL A 23 33.99 -42.69 31.35
N VAL A 24 34.46 -42.00 32.40
CA VAL A 24 33.63 -41.55 33.54
C VAL A 24 32.90 -40.23 33.24
N GLY A 25 33.44 -39.41 32.34
CA GLY A 25 32.94 -38.07 32.01
C GLY A 25 33.47 -36.99 32.94
N ILE A 26 33.79 -35.82 32.37
CA ILE A 26 34.21 -34.64 33.14
C ILE A 26 32.97 -34.07 33.86
N PRO A 27 33.01 -33.78 35.18
CA PRO A 27 31.90 -33.17 35.89
C PRO A 27 31.50 -31.80 35.30
N SER A 28 30.35 -31.76 34.63
CA SER A 28 29.86 -30.60 33.87
C SER A 28 29.79 -29.30 34.70
N GLY A 29 29.45 -29.41 35.99
CA GLY A 29 29.32 -28.27 36.91
C GLY A 29 30.58 -27.43 37.10
N PHE A 30 31.78 -27.97 36.84
CA PHE A 30 33.02 -27.19 36.98
C PHE A 30 33.28 -26.30 35.74
N LEU A 31 32.98 -26.80 34.54
CA LEU A 31 33.10 -26.00 33.31
C LEU A 31 31.99 -24.96 33.21
N THR A 32 30.74 -25.30 33.51
CA THR A 32 29.61 -24.34 33.42
C THR A 32 29.83 -23.12 34.32
N ALA A 33 30.26 -23.31 35.57
CA ALA A 33 30.58 -22.21 36.49
C ALA A 33 31.75 -21.33 35.97
N THR A 34 32.77 -21.94 35.35
CA THR A 34 33.94 -21.22 34.81
C THR A 34 33.59 -20.44 33.53
N ILE A 35 32.75 -21.02 32.67
CA ILE A 35 32.28 -20.38 31.42
C ILE A 35 31.30 -19.25 31.74
N ALA A 36 30.32 -19.48 32.62
CA ALA A 36 29.33 -18.48 33.01
C ALA A 36 29.97 -17.27 33.69
N SER A 37 30.92 -17.49 34.63
CA SER A 37 31.61 -16.37 35.30
C SER A 37 32.54 -15.57 34.37
N ARG A 38 33.21 -16.21 33.40
CA ARG A 38 33.94 -15.50 32.34
C ARG A 38 32.98 -14.72 31.43
N LEU A 39 31.82 -15.27 31.06
CA LEU A 39 30.85 -14.60 30.20
C LEU A 39 30.18 -13.41 30.91
N GLU A 40 29.79 -13.56 32.18
CA GLU A 40 29.22 -12.48 33.00
C GLU A 40 30.25 -11.35 33.21
N SER A 41 31.54 -11.69 33.33
CA SER A 41 32.64 -10.70 33.42
C SER A 41 32.94 -9.97 32.10
N ALA A 42 32.90 -10.67 30.96
CA ALA A 42 33.28 -10.11 29.66
C ALA A 42 32.11 -9.42 28.92
N THR A 43 30.88 -9.91 29.11
CA THR A 43 29.68 -9.41 28.40
C THR A 43 28.73 -8.62 29.29
N GLY A 44 28.77 -8.85 30.60
CA GLY A 44 27.78 -8.34 31.55
C GLY A 44 26.46 -9.13 31.59
N TYR A 45 26.28 -10.17 30.77
CA TYR A 45 25.09 -11.04 30.77
C TYR A 45 25.32 -12.28 31.63
N ARG A 46 24.31 -12.68 32.39
CA ARG A 46 24.34 -13.95 33.14
C ARG A 46 23.90 -15.09 32.24
N LEU A 47 24.71 -16.16 32.20
CA LEU A 47 24.40 -17.43 31.57
C LEU A 47 23.83 -18.41 32.60
N SER A 48 22.63 -18.94 32.35
CA SER A 48 22.22 -20.26 32.87
C SER A 48 22.45 -21.34 31.82
N VAL A 49 22.73 -22.55 32.30
CA VAL A 49 22.75 -23.78 31.50
C VAL A 49 21.93 -24.77 32.31
N ASP A 50 20.64 -24.83 31.99
CA ASP A 50 19.65 -25.59 32.73
C ASP A 50 19.56 -27.05 32.22
N GLY A 51 20.18 -27.32 31.07
CA GLY A 51 20.22 -28.61 30.39
C GLY A 51 21.53 -29.38 30.51
N THR A 52 21.64 -30.47 29.73
CA THR A 52 22.82 -31.35 29.79
C THR A 52 24.01 -30.78 28.99
N THR A 53 25.18 -30.73 29.63
CA THR A 53 26.47 -30.52 28.94
C THR A 53 27.08 -31.87 28.56
N LYS A 54 27.46 -32.04 27.30
CA LYS A 54 28.23 -33.19 26.80
C LYS A 54 29.56 -32.71 26.23
N ILE A 55 30.62 -33.48 26.47
CA ILE A 55 31.95 -33.22 25.93
C ILE A 55 32.43 -34.52 25.29
N SER A 56 32.83 -34.48 24.02
CA SER A 56 33.58 -35.56 23.37
C SER A 56 34.89 -35.01 22.82
N LEU A 57 35.90 -35.88 22.74
CA LEU A 57 37.32 -35.47 22.76
C LEU A 57 38.16 -36.22 21.71
N TRP A 58 37.51 -36.75 20.66
CA TRP A 58 38.17 -37.43 19.56
C TRP A 58 37.30 -37.46 18.28
N PRO A 59 37.84 -37.15 17.08
CA PRO A 59 39.19 -36.64 16.81
C PRO A 59 39.36 -35.13 17.11
N THR A 60 38.26 -34.38 17.22
CA THR A 60 38.20 -32.98 17.70
C THR A 60 37.70 -32.93 19.14
N LEU A 61 37.87 -31.77 19.81
CA LEU A 61 37.07 -31.44 20.99
C LEU A 61 35.72 -30.90 20.51
N ASN A 62 34.64 -31.59 20.86
CA ASN A 62 33.28 -31.16 20.68
C ASN A 62 32.64 -30.90 22.04
N ILE A 63 32.11 -29.69 22.24
CA ILE A 63 31.36 -29.30 23.43
C ILE A 63 29.92 -29.04 22.98
N THR A 64 28.97 -29.81 23.51
CA THR A 64 27.53 -29.58 23.29
C THR A 64 26.88 -29.17 24.60
N LEU A 65 26.40 -27.93 24.65
CA LEU A 65 25.55 -27.36 25.69
C LEU A 65 24.09 -27.45 25.21
N ASN A 66 23.15 -27.79 26.09
CA ASN A 66 21.71 -27.75 25.80
C ASN A 66 21.01 -26.87 26.84
N ASP A 67 19.87 -26.31 26.45
CA ASP A 67 18.96 -25.52 27.29
C ASP A 67 19.70 -24.37 28.02
N LEU A 68 20.22 -23.43 27.23
CA LEU A 68 20.94 -22.25 27.72
C LEU A 68 20.00 -21.04 27.76
N ALA A 69 20.18 -20.16 28.75
CA ALA A 69 19.59 -18.82 28.70
C ALA A 69 20.60 -17.74 29.08
N LEU A 70 20.59 -16.62 28.35
CA LEU A 70 21.32 -15.40 28.67
C LEU A 70 20.31 -14.31 29.03
N ALA A 71 20.52 -13.65 30.15
CA ALA A 71 19.73 -12.50 30.60
C ALA A 71 20.65 -11.37 31.09
N ASP A 72 20.27 -10.11 30.87
CA ASP A 72 20.99 -8.98 31.50
C ASP A 72 20.56 -8.88 32.98
N PRO A 73 21.44 -9.09 33.97
CA PRO A 73 21.12 -8.91 35.38
C PRO A 73 20.75 -7.47 35.76
N ARG A 74 20.86 -6.50 34.84
CA ARG A 74 20.36 -5.12 35.01
C ARG A 74 18.95 -4.91 34.46
N ASP A 75 18.43 -5.79 33.60
CA ASP A 75 17.05 -5.70 33.11
C ASP A 75 16.06 -6.11 34.21
N ARG A 76 15.52 -5.12 34.92
CA ARG A 76 14.50 -5.31 35.96
C ARG A 76 13.15 -5.79 35.44
N SER A 77 12.89 -5.77 34.12
CA SER A 77 11.65 -6.34 33.57
C SER A 77 11.78 -7.83 33.27
N GLY A 78 13.00 -8.36 33.11
CA GLY A 78 13.25 -9.76 32.77
C GLY A 78 12.74 -10.18 31.38
N ILE A 79 12.42 -9.22 30.51
CA ILE A 79 11.86 -9.47 29.17
C ILE A 79 13.00 -9.68 28.17
N THR A 80 14.14 -9.00 28.36
CA THR A 80 15.31 -9.08 27.48
C THR A 80 16.11 -10.34 27.81
N ARG A 81 15.67 -11.48 27.26
CA ARG A 81 16.31 -12.79 27.39
C ARG A 81 16.60 -13.41 26.02
N LEU A 82 17.70 -14.15 25.93
CA LEU A 82 18.04 -15.01 24.80
C LEU A 82 18.06 -16.45 25.29
N THR A 83 17.11 -17.27 24.85
CA THR A 83 17.10 -18.72 25.13
C THR A 83 17.64 -19.48 23.92
N ILE A 84 18.37 -20.57 24.14
CA ILE A 84 19.00 -21.36 23.08
C ILE A 84 18.87 -22.85 23.41
N ASP A 85 18.17 -23.63 22.59
CA ASP A 85 18.04 -25.08 22.75
C ASP A 85 19.40 -25.78 22.82
N ARG A 86 20.35 -25.36 21.97
CA ARG A 86 21.65 -26.02 21.83
C ARG A 86 22.73 -25.11 21.27
N VAL A 87 23.90 -25.17 21.90
CA VAL A 87 25.15 -24.66 21.34
C VAL A 87 26.14 -25.81 21.24
N GLN A 88 26.58 -26.11 20.03
CA GLN A 88 27.69 -27.00 19.74
C GLN A 88 28.92 -26.15 19.39
N VAL A 89 30.08 -26.49 19.94
CA VAL A 89 31.37 -25.83 19.67
C VAL A 89 32.38 -26.92 19.32
N ASP A 90 32.95 -26.83 18.12
CA ASP A 90 34.00 -27.74 17.64
C ASP A 90 35.35 -27.04 17.60
N MET A 91 36.36 -27.67 18.19
CA MET A 91 37.71 -27.13 18.39
C MET A 91 38.78 -28.17 18.05
N SER A 92 39.89 -27.74 17.45
CA SER A 92 41.01 -28.65 17.18
C SER A 92 41.87 -28.86 18.43
N LEU A 93 42.14 -30.13 18.77
CA LEU A 93 42.91 -30.48 19.98
C LEU A 93 44.30 -29.83 20.00
N SER A 94 44.95 -29.68 18.84
CA SER A 94 46.24 -29.00 18.69
C SER A 94 46.22 -27.54 19.13
N SER A 95 45.10 -26.82 18.95
CA SER A 95 45.00 -25.39 19.29
C SER A 95 44.82 -25.13 20.79
N LEU A 96 44.36 -26.12 21.54
CA LEU A 96 44.29 -26.05 23.00
C LEU A 96 45.70 -26.11 23.63
N TRP A 97 46.65 -26.77 22.96
CA TRP A 97 48.02 -26.96 23.44
C TRP A 97 48.97 -25.83 23.00
N SER A 98 48.60 -25.03 21.99
CA SER A 98 49.36 -23.85 21.53
C SER A 98 49.08 -22.58 22.34
N GLY A 99 48.16 -22.64 23.32
CA GLY A 99 47.71 -21.48 24.10
C GLY A 99 46.80 -20.51 23.33
N HIS A 100 46.52 -20.76 22.05
CA HIS A 100 45.71 -19.91 21.17
C HIS A 100 44.55 -20.76 20.61
N PRO A 101 43.40 -20.84 21.30
CA PRO A 101 42.35 -21.79 20.93
C PRO A 101 41.55 -21.33 19.70
N ASN A 102 41.73 -22.03 18.58
CA ASN A 102 40.90 -21.91 17.38
C ASN A 102 39.62 -22.75 17.53
N ILE A 103 38.48 -22.10 17.30
CA ILE A 103 37.15 -22.69 17.24
C ILE A 103 36.77 -22.81 15.76
N SER A 104 36.72 -24.05 15.26
CA SER A 104 36.49 -24.33 13.84
C SER A 104 35.03 -24.15 13.42
N GLU A 105 34.07 -24.43 14.31
CA GLU A 105 32.65 -24.18 14.07
C GLU A 105 31.89 -23.98 15.40
N ILE A 106 30.95 -23.05 15.41
CA ILE A 106 29.92 -22.91 16.45
C ILE A 106 28.56 -23.10 15.78
N ILE A 107 27.75 -24.05 16.26
CA ILE A 107 26.38 -24.28 15.76
C ILE A 107 25.39 -23.93 16.88
N VAL A 108 24.52 -22.96 16.60
CA VAL A 108 23.48 -22.46 17.50
C VAL A 108 22.13 -22.90 16.96
N SER A 109 21.42 -23.77 17.69
CA SER A 109 20.09 -24.29 17.31
C SER A 109 18.99 -23.58 18.10
N HIS A 110 17.92 -23.16 17.42
CA HIS A 110 16.77 -22.44 17.98
C HIS A 110 17.14 -21.33 18.99
N PRO A 111 18.02 -20.36 18.66
CA PRO A 111 18.16 -19.17 19.49
C PRO A 111 16.92 -18.28 19.35
N VAL A 112 16.19 -18.09 20.45
CA VAL A 112 15.02 -17.21 20.55
C VAL A 112 15.39 -15.98 21.38
N LEU A 113 15.47 -14.82 20.71
CA LEU A 113 15.70 -13.53 21.34
C LEU A 113 14.35 -12.85 21.63
N TYR A 114 14.07 -12.61 22.91
CA TYR A 114 12.88 -11.89 23.35
C TYR A 114 13.21 -10.39 23.46
N GLN A 115 12.41 -9.56 22.80
CA GLN A 115 12.57 -8.10 22.76
C GLN A 115 11.32 -7.41 23.35
N PRO A 116 11.47 -6.48 24.30
CA PRO A 116 10.34 -5.73 24.86
C PRO A 116 9.77 -4.72 23.86
N LEU A 117 8.45 -4.74 23.68
CA LEU A 117 7.70 -3.77 22.88
C LEU A 117 7.65 -2.38 23.56
N LEU A 118 8.74 -1.63 23.44
CA LEU A 118 8.79 -0.22 23.81
C LEU A 118 7.94 0.60 22.81
N ARG A 119 6.73 0.99 23.23
CA ARG A 119 5.84 1.83 22.39
C ARG A 119 6.45 3.21 22.14
N GLU A 120 6.97 3.83 23.20
CA GLU A 120 7.59 5.15 23.19
C GLU A 120 9.10 5.05 23.41
N ARG A 121 9.86 5.98 22.81
CA ARG A 121 11.30 6.09 23.04
C ARG A 121 11.58 6.86 24.33
N LEU A 122 12.17 6.17 25.31
CA LEU A 122 12.65 6.80 26.55
C LEU A 122 13.79 7.80 26.25
N PRO A 123 13.65 9.09 26.62
CA PRO A 123 14.78 10.01 26.63
C PRO A 123 15.79 9.58 27.70
N ASN A 124 17.08 9.60 27.36
CA ASN A 124 18.17 9.16 28.25
C ASN A 124 17.93 7.78 28.87
N ALA A 125 17.86 6.76 28.02
CA ALA A 125 18.15 5.40 28.46
C ALA A 125 19.64 5.34 28.88
N ASP A 126 19.91 5.58 30.17
CA ASP A 126 21.25 5.65 30.79
C ASP A 126 21.92 4.25 30.89
N ALA A 127 21.97 3.56 29.76
CA ALA A 127 22.51 2.23 29.58
C ALA A 127 22.97 2.02 28.13
N SER A 128 23.81 2.92 27.58
CA SER A 128 24.73 2.52 26.50
C SER A 128 25.47 1.27 26.99
N PRO A 129 25.32 0.10 26.35
CA PRO A 129 25.99 -1.10 26.81
C PRO A 129 27.50 -0.83 26.80
N LYS A 130 28.17 -1.03 27.94
CA LYS A 130 29.63 -0.94 28.01
C LYS A 130 30.17 -1.81 26.85
N PRO A 131 30.97 -1.27 25.93
CA PRO A 131 31.38 -2.00 24.73
C PRO A 131 31.92 -3.38 25.10
N LEU A 132 31.42 -4.42 24.43
CA LEU A 132 31.88 -5.80 24.65
C LEU A 132 33.33 -5.90 24.17
N ALA A 133 34.26 -5.56 25.07
CA ALA A 133 35.64 -5.96 25.03
C ALA A 133 35.69 -7.47 25.32
N LEU A 134 35.27 -8.26 24.33
CA LEU A 134 35.57 -9.68 24.23
C LEU A 134 37.07 -9.80 23.99
N ASP A 135 37.83 -9.67 25.08
CA ASP A 135 39.23 -10.07 25.10
C ASP A 135 39.26 -11.59 25.05
N MET A 136 39.56 -12.11 23.86
CA MET A 136 39.43 -13.53 23.55
C MET A 136 40.68 -14.35 23.92
N ASP A 137 41.63 -13.81 24.70
CA ASP A 137 42.90 -14.47 25.06
C ASP A 137 43.66 -15.02 23.81
N GLY A 138 43.51 -14.38 22.65
CA GLY A 138 44.11 -14.82 21.37
C GLY A 138 43.35 -15.94 20.63
N ALA A 139 42.13 -16.29 21.04
CA ALA A 139 41.26 -17.25 20.35
C ALA A 139 40.70 -16.70 19.02
N SER A 140 40.38 -17.60 18.07
CA SER A 140 39.66 -17.26 16.83
C SER A 140 38.42 -18.14 16.65
N ILE A 141 37.45 -17.66 15.88
CA ILE A 141 36.28 -18.42 15.44
C ILE A 141 36.24 -18.39 13.91
N ASP A 142 36.33 -19.56 13.28
CA ASP A 142 36.43 -19.68 11.83
C ASP A 142 35.04 -19.74 11.17
N ARG A 143 34.03 -20.25 11.89
CA ARG A 143 32.64 -20.34 11.41
C ARG A 143 31.61 -20.28 12.55
N ILE A 144 30.50 -19.58 12.32
CA ILE A 144 29.31 -19.54 13.18
C ILE A 144 28.07 -19.84 12.34
N LYS A 145 27.31 -20.86 12.71
CA LYS A 145 26.07 -21.25 12.07
C LYS A 145 24.90 -21.11 13.04
N ILE A 146 23.89 -20.34 12.64
CA ILE A 146 22.59 -20.25 13.31
C ILE A 146 21.60 -21.11 12.52
N THR A 147 20.84 -21.96 13.20
CA THR A 147 19.80 -22.82 12.60
C THR A 147 18.46 -22.58 13.29
N ASP A 148 17.46 -22.22 12.49
CA ASP A 148 16.07 -21.99 12.86
C ASP A 148 15.87 -21.07 14.11
N GLY A 149 16.55 -19.92 14.10
CA GLY A 149 16.42 -18.89 15.14
C GLY A 149 15.16 -18.02 15.01
N GLU A 150 14.79 -17.36 16.10
CA GLU A 150 13.63 -16.48 16.20
C GLU A 150 13.98 -15.18 16.96
N VAL A 151 13.37 -14.06 16.54
CA VAL A 151 13.30 -12.82 17.35
C VAL A 151 11.84 -12.53 17.65
N ALA A 152 11.43 -12.66 18.91
CA ALA A 152 10.05 -12.53 19.37
C ALA A 152 9.81 -11.17 20.05
N PHE A 153 8.86 -10.39 19.53
CA PHE A 153 8.49 -9.08 20.07
C PHE A 153 7.28 -9.21 20.99
N ALA A 154 7.47 -8.94 22.29
CA ALA A 154 6.50 -9.22 23.34
C ALA A 154 6.11 -7.96 24.14
N ARG A 155 4.81 -7.80 24.43
CA ARG A 155 4.33 -6.82 25.42
C ARG A 155 4.43 -7.39 26.85
N VAL A 156 4.47 -6.50 27.84
CA VAL A 156 4.52 -6.75 29.31
C VAL A 156 3.24 -7.45 29.87
N ARG A 157 2.48 -8.15 29.03
CA ARG A 157 1.25 -8.90 29.34
C ARG A 157 1.16 -10.18 28.50
N ASP A 158 2.31 -10.81 28.25
CA ASP A 158 2.49 -12.15 27.67
C ASP A 158 1.76 -12.42 26.36
N ARG A 159 1.57 -11.38 25.54
CA ARG A 159 1.19 -11.51 24.13
C ARG A 159 2.39 -11.13 23.27
N VAL A 160 2.93 -12.13 22.58
CA VAL A 160 3.80 -11.95 21.41
C VAL A 160 2.93 -11.35 20.31
N GLU A 161 3.40 -10.29 19.66
CA GLU A 161 2.65 -9.60 18.59
C GLU A 161 3.25 -9.79 17.20
N SER A 162 4.55 -10.06 17.10
CA SER A 162 5.22 -10.48 15.88
C SER A 162 6.49 -11.25 16.23
N HIS A 163 6.93 -12.08 15.30
CA HIS A 163 8.25 -12.70 15.30
C HIS A 163 8.96 -12.50 13.95
N VAL A 164 10.29 -12.55 13.96
CA VAL A 164 11.09 -12.91 12.78
C VAL A 164 11.54 -14.34 13.01
N SER A 165 11.11 -15.27 12.18
CA SER A 165 11.29 -16.72 12.39
C SER A 165 12.13 -17.39 11.29
N ALA A 166 12.48 -18.66 11.48
CA ALA A 166 13.31 -19.44 10.57
C ALA A 166 14.62 -18.76 10.15
N ILE A 167 15.25 -18.04 11.09
CA ILE A 167 16.54 -17.38 10.88
C ILE A 167 17.62 -18.47 10.80
N ASN A 168 18.09 -18.71 9.58
CA ASN A 168 19.16 -19.65 9.27
C ASN A 168 20.32 -18.85 8.68
N ALA A 169 21.47 -18.84 9.34
CA ALA A 169 22.62 -18.04 8.94
C ALA A 169 23.93 -18.83 9.04
N ASP A 170 24.86 -18.58 8.13
CA ASP A 170 26.19 -19.20 8.08
C ASP A 170 27.22 -18.10 7.85
N ALA A 171 27.98 -17.80 8.90
CA ALA A 171 29.01 -16.77 8.95
C ALA A 171 30.40 -17.41 8.95
N VAL A 172 31.15 -17.26 7.86
CA VAL A 172 32.48 -17.86 7.66
C VAL A 172 33.55 -16.78 7.64
N LEU A 173 34.59 -16.93 8.47
CA LEU A 173 35.78 -16.08 8.49
C LEU A 173 36.85 -16.64 7.53
N GLY A 174 37.10 -15.93 6.44
CA GLY A 174 38.18 -16.23 5.51
C GLY A 174 39.56 -15.94 6.09
N ARG A 175 40.59 -16.65 5.59
CA ARG A 175 42.01 -16.40 5.94
C ARG A 175 42.50 -15.01 5.55
N ASP A 176 41.79 -14.34 4.63
CA ASP A 176 41.99 -12.95 4.22
C ASP A 176 41.30 -11.94 5.18
N ARG A 177 40.79 -12.41 6.33
CA ARG A 177 40.00 -11.65 7.30
C ARG A 177 38.69 -11.07 6.75
N LYS A 178 38.07 -11.70 5.75
CA LYS A 178 36.68 -11.37 5.37
C LYS A 178 35.67 -12.28 6.05
N ILE A 179 34.64 -11.69 6.63
CA ILE A 179 33.47 -12.40 7.14
C ILE A 179 32.46 -12.45 6.00
N ASN A 180 32.06 -13.65 5.58
CA ASN A 180 30.95 -13.84 4.64
C ASN A 180 29.78 -14.45 5.43
N VAL A 181 28.68 -13.72 5.56
CA VAL A 181 27.45 -14.16 6.21
C VAL A 181 26.38 -14.38 5.14
N THR A 182 25.93 -15.62 5.00
CA THR A 182 24.83 -15.97 4.08
C THR A 182 23.68 -16.60 4.85
N GLY A 183 22.44 -16.36 4.43
CA GLY A 183 21.31 -16.91 5.17
C GLY A 183 19.93 -16.60 4.61
N THR A 184 18.93 -17.04 5.36
CA THR A 184 17.50 -16.86 5.13
C THR A 184 16.77 -16.57 6.43
N ALA A 185 15.65 -15.86 6.38
CA ALA A 185 14.73 -15.61 7.48
C ALA A 185 13.30 -15.45 6.95
N ARG A 186 12.31 -15.39 7.84
CA ARG A 186 10.95 -14.92 7.53
C ARG A 186 10.64 -13.67 8.34
N VAL A 187 10.30 -12.58 7.65
CA VAL A 187 9.96 -11.29 8.26
C VAL A 187 8.44 -11.14 8.15
N GLY A 188 7.73 -11.49 9.23
CA GLY A 188 6.33 -11.88 9.11
C GLY A 188 6.21 -13.10 8.17
N GLU A 189 5.23 -13.07 7.28
CA GLU A 189 5.05 -14.14 6.27
C GLU A 189 6.17 -14.20 5.23
N HIS A 190 6.86 -13.08 4.97
CA HIS A 190 7.69 -12.90 3.78
C HIS A 190 9.06 -13.61 3.87
N PRO A 191 9.39 -14.50 2.93
CA PRO A 191 10.70 -15.14 2.87
C PRO A 191 11.75 -14.10 2.47
N THR A 192 12.85 -14.09 3.23
CA THR A 192 13.98 -13.18 3.07
C THR A 192 15.26 -13.98 2.92
N LYS A 193 16.13 -13.60 1.99
CA LYS A 193 17.48 -14.15 1.82
C LYS A 193 18.50 -13.02 1.86
N PHE A 194 19.65 -13.27 2.49
CA PHE A 194 20.73 -12.30 2.63
C PHE A 194 22.11 -12.91 2.36
N ASP A 195 22.99 -12.08 1.82
CA ASP A 195 24.42 -12.32 1.60
C ASP A 195 25.15 -11.02 1.97
N ILE A 196 26.03 -11.07 2.97
CA ILE A 196 26.71 -9.91 3.57
C ILE A 196 28.19 -10.23 3.69
N LYS A 197 29.06 -9.40 3.12
CA LYS A 197 30.52 -9.60 3.11
C LYS A 197 31.20 -8.40 3.74
N ALA A 198 31.88 -8.62 4.85
CA ALA A 198 32.47 -7.57 5.69
C ALA A 198 33.96 -7.83 5.95
N ALA A 199 34.74 -6.76 6.16
CA ALA A 199 36.06 -6.92 6.79
C ALA A 199 35.91 -7.29 8.27
N ALA A 200 36.63 -8.31 8.74
CA ALA A 200 36.64 -8.69 10.16
C ALA A 200 37.30 -7.56 10.97
N PRO A 201 36.57 -6.88 11.87
CA PRO A 201 37.03 -5.64 12.48
C PRO A 201 38.26 -5.85 13.36
N THR A 202 39.09 -4.82 13.48
CA THR A 202 40.17 -4.78 14.47
C THR A 202 39.63 -4.31 15.81
N LEU A 203 40.02 -4.93 16.92
CA LEU A 203 39.72 -4.37 18.25
C LEU A 203 40.62 -3.15 18.51
N PRO A 204 40.11 -2.05 19.12
CA PRO A 204 38.72 -1.83 19.53
C PRO A 204 37.81 -1.39 18.36
N ILE A 205 36.60 -1.95 18.29
CA ILE A 205 35.64 -1.75 17.18
C ILE A 205 35.13 -0.30 17.08
N GLU A 206 35.15 0.47 18.17
CA GLU A 206 34.66 1.86 18.18
C GLU A 206 35.26 2.72 17.08
N ARG A 207 34.40 3.48 16.38
CA ARG A 207 34.77 4.53 15.40
C ARG A 207 35.49 4.02 14.15
N GLN A 208 35.82 2.73 14.06
CA GLN A 208 36.34 2.13 12.82
C GLN A 208 35.23 2.09 11.76
N THR A 209 35.62 2.37 10.52
CA THR A 209 34.77 2.13 9.35
C THR A 209 35.04 0.71 8.84
N VAL A 210 33.99 -0.10 8.75
CA VAL A 210 34.00 -1.43 8.16
C VAL A 210 33.28 -1.34 6.81
N PRO A 211 33.97 -1.55 5.67
CA PRO A 211 33.31 -1.70 4.38
C PRO A 211 32.55 -3.03 4.36
N VAL A 212 31.31 -2.98 3.89
CA VAL A 212 30.42 -4.13 3.77
C VAL A 212 29.71 -4.13 2.43
N ASP A 213 29.87 -5.22 1.69
CA ASP A 213 29.02 -5.57 0.55
C ASP A 213 27.77 -6.26 1.10
N PHE A 214 26.58 -5.91 0.62
CA PHE A 214 25.33 -6.54 1.04
C PHE A 214 24.46 -6.85 -0.18
N ALA A 215 23.69 -7.93 -0.08
CA ALA A 215 22.67 -8.27 -1.04
C ALA A 215 21.50 -8.99 -0.36
N ILE A 216 20.30 -8.42 -0.52
CA ILE A 216 19.05 -8.82 0.12
C ILE A 216 18.02 -9.13 -0.96
N ASP A 217 17.28 -10.21 -0.78
CA ASP A 217 16.32 -10.76 -1.73
C ASP A 217 15.04 -11.12 -0.94
N MET A 218 13.92 -10.48 -1.29
CA MET A 218 12.65 -10.53 -0.55
C MET A 218 11.48 -10.53 -1.54
N PRO A 219 11.29 -11.60 -2.34
CA PRO A 219 10.51 -11.57 -3.59
C PRO A 219 9.04 -11.14 -3.44
N ASP A 220 8.44 -11.30 -2.26
CA ASP A 220 7.07 -10.88 -1.95
C ASP A 220 6.92 -9.35 -1.69
N VAL A 221 8.04 -8.65 -1.45
CA VAL A 221 8.08 -7.25 -0.97
C VAL A 221 8.98 -6.39 -1.88
N LEU A 222 10.17 -6.89 -2.18
CA LEU A 222 11.10 -6.35 -3.16
C LEU A 222 11.09 -7.28 -4.38
N THR A 223 10.46 -6.85 -5.45
CA THR A 223 10.36 -7.60 -6.73
C THR A 223 11.72 -7.79 -7.42
N SER A 224 12.73 -7.06 -6.98
CA SER A 224 14.10 -7.09 -7.50
C SER A 224 15.08 -7.17 -6.33
N ARG A 225 16.23 -7.79 -6.58
CA ARG A 225 17.27 -7.95 -5.57
C ARG A 225 17.90 -6.59 -5.23
N LEU A 226 17.89 -6.24 -3.95
CA LEU A 226 18.63 -5.12 -3.42
C LEU A 226 20.09 -5.54 -3.23
N ALA A 227 21.05 -4.83 -3.80
CA ALA A 227 22.48 -5.10 -3.58
C ALA A 227 23.28 -3.81 -3.56
N GLY A 228 24.40 -3.78 -2.82
CA GLY A 228 25.25 -2.59 -2.75
C GLY A 228 26.44 -2.72 -1.82
N HIS A 229 27.12 -1.59 -1.66
CA HIS A 229 28.26 -1.38 -0.78
C HIS A 229 27.92 -0.29 0.24
N ALA A 230 28.38 -0.44 1.48
CA ALA A 230 28.16 0.52 2.56
C ALA A 230 29.34 0.57 3.54
N GLU A 231 29.53 1.74 4.17
CA GLU A 231 30.50 1.95 5.23
C GLU A 231 29.82 1.94 6.61
N LEU A 232 29.93 0.83 7.34
CA LEU A 232 29.40 0.75 8.70
C LEU A 232 30.39 1.30 9.72
N ARG A 233 29.91 2.16 10.63
CA ARG A 233 30.70 2.72 11.75
C ARG A 233 29.88 2.70 13.04
N LEU A 234 30.36 1.94 14.03
CA LEU A 234 29.74 1.85 15.35
C LEU A 234 30.22 2.97 16.28
N ASN A 235 29.28 3.65 16.94
CA ASN A 235 29.56 4.62 17.99
C ASN A 235 28.51 4.53 19.12
N SER A 236 28.91 4.05 20.30
CA SER A 236 28.15 4.21 21.56
C SER A 236 26.68 3.72 21.57
N GLY A 237 26.33 2.74 20.72
CA GLY A 237 24.95 2.25 20.54
C GLY A 237 24.23 2.77 19.29
N VAL A 238 24.89 3.59 18.47
CA VAL A 238 24.42 4.00 17.14
C VAL A 238 25.29 3.35 16.07
N VAL A 239 24.64 2.65 15.14
CA VAL A 239 25.23 2.13 13.90
C VAL A 239 25.00 3.18 12.82
N MET A 240 26.07 3.84 12.36
CA MET A 240 26.03 4.67 11.15
C MET A 240 26.34 3.80 9.94
N ILE A 241 25.63 4.03 8.84
CA ILE A 241 25.76 3.32 7.56
C ILE A 241 25.93 4.39 6.49
N ASN A 242 27.17 4.78 6.23
CA ASN A 242 27.53 5.88 5.34
C ASN A 242 27.83 5.38 3.92
N GLY A 243 27.80 6.29 2.94
CA GLY A 243 28.26 6.02 1.58
C GLY A 243 27.52 4.87 0.89
N VAL A 244 26.26 4.63 1.26
CA VAL A 244 25.47 3.53 0.71
C VAL A 244 25.31 3.78 -0.78
N ASN A 245 25.70 2.81 -1.59
CA ASN A 245 25.56 2.84 -3.05
C ASN A 245 25.25 1.44 -3.56
N GLY A 246 24.40 1.31 -4.57
CA GLY A 246 23.93 0.00 -5.01
C GLY A 246 22.86 0.06 -6.08
N THR A 247 22.18 -1.07 -6.28
CA THR A 247 21.02 -1.19 -7.17
C THR A 247 19.85 -1.93 -6.51
N LEU A 248 18.64 -1.62 -6.98
CA LEU A 248 17.41 -2.33 -6.66
C LEU A 248 16.92 -3.02 -7.95
N GLY A 249 17.53 -4.16 -8.28
CA GLY A 249 17.52 -4.69 -9.65
C GLY A 249 18.50 -3.92 -10.53
N ASP A 250 18.01 -3.33 -11.62
CA ASP A 250 18.80 -2.52 -12.55
C ASP A 250 18.90 -1.04 -12.15
N ASP A 251 17.99 -0.57 -11.29
CA ASP A 251 17.88 0.84 -10.89
C ASP A 251 18.90 1.21 -9.81
N ALA A 252 19.78 2.16 -10.10
CA ALA A 252 20.89 2.56 -9.22
C ALA A 252 20.51 3.64 -8.19
N PHE A 253 21.03 3.50 -6.97
CA PHE A 253 20.76 4.38 -5.85
C PHE A 253 22.02 4.72 -5.02
N ASN A 254 21.93 5.82 -4.26
CA ASN A 254 22.95 6.30 -3.33
C ASN A 254 22.29 6.82 -2.04
N GLY A 255 23.05 6.99 -0.95
CA GLY A 255 22.53 7.63 0.26
C GLY A 255 23.24 7.26 1.57
N TRP A 256 22.51 7.36 2.68
CA TRP A 256 22.98 7.00 4.02
C TRP A 256 21.84 6.47 4.90
N ALA A 257 22.21 5.73 5.94
CA ALA A 257 21.29 5.32 7.00
C ALA A 257 21.96 5.38 8.38
N SER A 258 21.15 5.40 9.44
CA SER A 258 21.63 5.11 10.80
C SER A 258 20.58 4.38 11.62
N VAL A 259 21.03 3.46 12.48
CA VAL A 259 20.18 2.73 13.42
C VAL A 259 20.69 2.98 14.82
N ASP A 260 19.84 3.62 15.63
CA ASP A 260 20.08 3.86 17.05
C ASP A 260 19.35 2.79 17.85
N ILE A 261 20.12 1.93 18.54
CA ILE A 261 19.64 0.74 19.26
C ILE A 261 19.71 0.89 20.79
N ALA A 262 19.91 2.12 21.30
CA ALA A 262 20.04 2.36 22.75
C ALA A 262 18.70 2.29 23.52
N SER A 263 17.57 2.11 22.83
CA SER A 263 16.22 2.08 23.39
C SER A 263 15.27 1.45 22.37
N LYS A 264 14.06 1.99 22.14
CA LYS A 264 13.28 1.63 20.95
C LYS A 264 14.11 1.96 19.70
N PRO A 265 14.27 1.05 18.72
CA PRO A 265 15.08 1.31 17.54
C PRO A 265 14.58 2.52 16.76
N LEU A 266 15.44 3.53 16.58
CA LEU A 266 15.21 4.63 15.65
C LEU A 266 16.05 4.41 14.40
N VAL A 267 15.38 4.15 13.29
CA VAL A 267 15.99 4.05 11.97
C VAL A 267 15.94 5.43 11.29
N LYS A 268 17.04 5.87 10.68
CA LYS A 268 17.07 6.98 9.75
C LYS A 268 17.58 6.51 8.39
N VAL A 269 16.97 6.99 7.31
CA VAL A 269 17.26 6.61 5.93
C VAL A 269 17.11 7.85 5.06
N ASP A 270 18.09 8.11 4.20
CA ASP A 270 18.02 9.11 3.13
C ASP A 270 18.59 8.44 1.88
N LEU A 271 17.75 8.19 0.88
CA LEU A 271 18.11 7.45 -0.34
C LEU A 271 17.70 8.23 -1.58
N ASP A 272 18.63 8.37 -2.51
CA ASP A 272 18.46 9.05 -3.78
C ASP A 272 18.66 8.07 -4.94
N PHE A 273 17.66 8.00 -5.82
CA PHE A 273 17.60 7.07 -6.93
C PHE A 273 17.69 7.84 -8.26
N GLN A 274 18.46 7.34 -9.23
CA GLN A 274 18.37 7.91 -10.58
C GLN A 274 17.01 7.61 -11.20
N ARG A 275 16.53 6.39 -10.98
CA ARG A 275 15.20 5.88 -11.35
C ARG A 275 14.76 4.87 -10.29
N LEU A 276 13.45 4.74 -10.04
CA LEU A 276 12.90 3.81 -9.04
C LEU A 276 11.67 3.06 -9.58
N ALA A 277 11.85 1.85 -10.09
CA ALA A 277 10.76 0.94 -10.44
C ALA A 277 10.32 0.08 -9.25
N ILE A 278 9.07 0.24 -8.82
CA ILE A 278 8.40 -0.63 -7.84
C ILE A 278 7.17 -1.25 -8.52
N PRO A 279 7.26 -2.45 -9.09
CA PRO A 279 6.12 -3.18 -9.61
C PRO A 279 5.20 -3.59 -8.44
N LEU A 280 4.06 -2.92 -8.33
CA LEU A 280 3.00 -3.39 -7.46
C LEU A 280 2.43 -4.70 -8.03
N ALA A 281 2.42 -5.76 -7.23
CA ALA A 281 1.66 -6.95 -7.56
C ALA A 281 0.19 -6.56 -7.73
N LYS A 282 -0.40 -6.81 -8.92
CA LYS A 282 -1.82 -6.57 -9.13
C LYS A 282 -2.60 -7.38 -8.11
N SER A 283 -3.28 -6.68 -7.21
CA SER A 283 -4.17 -7.32 -6.24
C SER A 283 -5.17 -8.16 -7.03
N ARG A 284 -5.30 -9.45 -6.70
CA ARG A 284 -6.33 -10.29 -7.34
C ARG A 284 -7.68 -9.64 -7.05
N ASP A 285 -8.43 -9.35 -8.10
CA ASP A 285 -9.69 -8.61 -8.00
C ASP A 285 -10.61 -9.26 -6.97
N GLY A 286 -11.33 -8.42 -6.20
CA GLY A 286 -12.30 -8.87 -5.22
C GLY A 286 -13.33 -9.78 -5.90
N GLY A 287 -13.31 -11.06 -5.54
CA GLY A 287 -13.95 -12.12 -6.34
C GLY A 287 -15.41 -11.81 -6.66
N SER A 288 -15.74 -11.79 -7.96
CA SER A 288 -17.11 -11.67 -8.49
C SER A 288 -17.95 -10.53 -7.90
N GLY A 289 -17.51 -9.28 -8.09
CA GLY A 289 -18.38 -8.10 -8.01
C GLY A 289 -18.47 -7.38 -6.66
N GLN A 290 -17.63 -7.74 -5.67
CA GLN A 290 -17.53 -6.97 -4.42
C GLN A 290 -16.65 -5.72 -4.65
N PRO A 291 -17.12 -4.47 -4.40
CA PRO A 291 -16.41 -3.28 -4.88
C PRO A 291 -15.06 -2.97 -4.24
N TRP A 292 -14.82 -3.46 -3.02
CA TRP A 292 -13.60 -3.23 -2.22
C TRP A 292 -13.24 -4.45 -1.39
N SER A 293 -11.95 -4.62 -1.07
CA SER A 293 -11.49 -5.79 -0.31
C SER A 293 -11.87 -5.76 1.17
N ASP A 294 -12.20 -6.94 1.69
CA ASP A 294 -12.37 -7.22 3.12
C ASP A 294 -11.13 -7.84 3.77
N ALA A 295 -10.02 -7.99 3.04
CA ALA A 295 -8.75 -8.41 3.60
C ALA A 295 -8.31 -7.46 4.74
N PRO A 296 -7.91 -8.00 5.91
CA PRO A 296 -7.37 -7.19 7.00
C PRO A 296 -6.11 -6.42 6.56
N ILE A 297 -6.06 -5.13 6.88
CA ILE A 297 -4.88 -4.29 6.71
C ILE A 297 -4.03 -4.42 7.98
N ASP A 298 -2.96 -5.22 7.91
CA ASP A 298 -2.02 -5.31 9.04
C ASP A 298 -1.14 -4.06 9.11
N VAL A 299 -1.18 -3.41 10.27
CA VAL A 299 -0.39 -2.23 10.63
C VAL A 299 0.44 -2.47 11.91
N SER A 300 0.45 -3.69 12.45
CA SER A 300 1.19 -4.07 13.66
C SER A 300 2.67 -3.72 13.53
N GLY A 301 3.24 -3.93 12.34
CA GLY A 301 4.59 -3.55 11.90
C GLY A 301 5.04 -2.14 12.32
N LEU A 302 4.11 -1.18 12.33
CA LEU A 302 4.41 0.23 12.61
C LEU A 302 4.64 0.51 14.11
N ASN A 303 4.39 -0.43 15.01
CA ASN A 303 4.62 -0.23 16.44
C ASN A 303 6.05 -0.59 16.88
N TYR A 304 6.76 -1.48 16.17
CA TYR A 304 8.05 -2.05 16.61
C TYR A 304 9.23 -1.07 16.57
N ILE A 305 9.27 -0.17 15.57
CA ILE A 305 10.37 0.79 15.37
C ILE A 305 9.83 2.23 15.31
N ASP A 306 10.71 3.21 15.50
CA ASP A 306 10.52 4.57 15.01
C ASP A 306 11.40 4.76 13.77
N ALA A 307 10.96 5.58 12.81
CA ALA A 307 11.68 5.77 11.55
C ALA A 307 11.64 7.23 11.05
N GLN A 308 12.70 7.65 10.35
CA GLN A 308 12.78 8.89 9.58
C GLN A 308 13.35 8.52 8.20
N ILE A 309 12.49 8.50 7.17
CA ILE A 309 12.81 7.99 5.84
C ILE A 309 12.65 9.14 4.84
N ARG A 310 13.64 9.32 3.98
CA ARG A 310 13.62 10.26 2.86
C ARG A 310 13.99 9.50 1.60
N ILE A 311 13.18 9.65 0.55
CA ILE A 311 13.37 8.99 -0.74
C ILE A 311 13.19 10.02 -1.85
N SER A 312 14.24 10.27 -2.63
CA SER A 312 14.17 11.04 -3.88
C SER A 312 14.40 10.14 -5.09
N ALA A 313 13.75 10.47 -6.20
CA ALA A 313 14.10 9.93 -7.52
C ALA A 313 13.82 10.95 -8.64
N ASN A 314 14.65 10.97 -9.69
CA ASN A 314 14.36 11.80 -10.86
C ASN A 314 13.15 11.25 -11.64
N GLU A 315 13.02 9.93 -11.70
CA GLU A 315 11.88 9.18 -12.25
C GLU A 315 11.52 8.04 -11.29
N ALA A 316 10.24 7.78 -11.06
CA ALA A 316 9.76 6.59 -10.40
C ALA A 316 8.55 5.99 -11.13
N VAL A 317 8.51 4.67 -11.19
CA VAL A 317 7.42 3.89 -11.83
C VAL A 317 6.87 2.93 -10.78
N ILE A 318 5.71 3.26 -10.22
CA ILE A 318 5.09 2.54 -9.11
C ILE A 318 3.83 1.84 -9.64
N GLY A 319 3.94 0.54 -9.93
CA GLY A 319 2.93 -0.19 -10.69
C GLY A 319 2.77 0.40 -12.09
N GLU A 320 1.61 1.02 -12.35
CA GLU A 320 1.29 1.73 -13.60
C GLU A 320 1.38 3.27 -13.46
N ALA A 321 1.76 3.78 -12.27
CA ALA A 321 1.93 5.20 -12.04
C ALA A 321 3.35 5.68 -12.42
N SER A 322 3.43 6.73 -13.26
CA SER A 322 4.68 7.39 -13.63
C SER A 322 4.79 8.73 -12.92
N LEU A 323 5.89 8.90 -12.17
CA LEU A 323 6.15 10.00 -11.25
C LEU A 323 7.52 10.61 -11.55
N ALA A 324 7.62 11.91 -11.77
CA ALA A 324 8.87 12.59 -12.11
C ALA A 324 8.79 14.11 -11.83
N PRO A 325 9.52 14.66 -10.85
CA PRO A 325 10.36 13.97 -9.86
C PRO A 325 9.54 13.33 -8.74
N LEU A 326 10.14 12.37 -8.04
CA LEU A 326 9.68 11.82 -6.77
C LEU A 326 10.45 12.47 -5.62
N ALA A 327 9.75 12.95 -4.59
CA ALA A 327 10.32 13.31 -3.30
C ALA A 327 9.34 12.93 -2.19
N LEU A 328 9.72 12.00 -1.33
CA LEU A 328 8.91 11.51 -0.21
C LEU A 328 9.69 11.68 1.09
N ASP A 329 9.07 12.35 2.06
CA ASP A 329 9.54 12.43 3.44
C ASP A 329 8.53 11.70 4.34
N ALA A 330 9.00 10.73 5.13
CA ALA A 330 8.18 9.94 6.03
C ALA A 330 8.78 9.83 7.44
N LYS A 331 7.92 9.90 8.46
CA LYS A 331 8.26 9.83 9.87
C LYS A 331 7.30 8.89 10.59
N LEU A 332 7.82 7.79 11.10
CA LEU A 332 7.12 6.88 12.02
C LEU A 332 7.57 7.19 13.45
N ALA A 333 6.62 7.44 14.34
CA ALA A 333 6.90 7.59 15.77
C ALA A 333 5.75 6.99 16.59
N GLY A 334 6.05 6.05 17.47
CA GLY A 334 5.09 5.51 18.45
C GLY A 334 3.85 4.82 17.85
N GLY A 335 3.93 4.30 16.62
CA GLY A 335 2.78 3.75 15.89
C GLY A 335 2.01 4.76 15.02
N ILE A 336 2.44 6.02 14.97
CA ILE A 336 1.89 7.05 14.06
C ILE A 336 2.88 7.28 12.92
N LEU A 337 2.47 6.91 11.70
CA LEU A 337 3.17 7.20 10.45
C LEU A 337 2.65 8.49 9.84
N LYS A 338 3.53 9.45 9.58
CA LYS A 338 3.27 10.62 8.73
C LYS A 338 4.12 10.47 7.47
N ALA A 339 3.53 10.52 6.30
CA ALA A 339 4.24 10.51 5.01
C ALA A 339 3.73 11.67 4.14
N GLY A 340 4.62 12.37 3.46
CA GLY A 340 4.24 13.54 2.67
C GLY A 340 5.17 13.86 1.51
N THR A 341 4.71 14.76 0.66
CA THR A 341 5.47 15.29 -0.48
C THR A 341 5.10 16.75 -0.72
N ALA A 342 6.10 17.58 -1.00
CA ALA A 342 5.92 18.98 -1.34
C ALA A 342 5.81 19.23 -2.85
N ASN A 343 6.46 18.40 -3.68
CA ASN A 343 6.58 18.57 -5.13
C ASN A 343 6.74 17.21 -5.83
N LEU A 344 5.71 16.37 -5.78
CA LEU A 344 5.64 15.15 -6.58
C LEU A 344 5.15 15.48 -7.98
N GLY A 345 5.96 15.25 -9.00
CA GLY A 345 5.49 15.35 -10.39
C GLY A 345 4.73 14.09 -10.78
N ALA A 346 3.53 14.22 -11.35
CA ALA A 346 2.69 13.11 -11.78
C ALA A 346 1.93 13.46 -13.06
N TYR A 347 2.03 12.60 -14.09
CA TYR A 347 1.35 12.74 -15.39
C TYR A 347 1.39 14.18 -15.98
N GLY A 348 2.55 14.84 -15.90
CA GLY A 348 2.76 16.21 -16.42
C GLY A 348 2.25 17.36 -15.54
N GLY A 349 1.66 17.07 -14.38
CA GLY A 349 1.29 18.04 -13.36
C GLY A 349 2.05 17.84 -12.05
N GLN A 350 1.64 18.58 -11.02
CA GLN A 350 2.22 18.54 -9.68
C GLN A 350 1.20 18.07 -8.64
N VAL A 351 1.70 17.36 -7.63
CA VAL A 351 0.97 16.85 -6.47
C VAL A 351 1.74 17.23 -5.21
N SER A 352 1.02 17.66 -4.19
CA SER A 352 1.54 17.86 -2.83
C SER A 352 0.55 17.27 -1.81
N GLY A 353 1.03 16.93 -0.62
CA GLY A 353 0.15 16.42 0.44
C GLY A 353 0.84 15.76 1.63
N GLU A 354 0.04 15.43 2.65
CA GLU A 354 0.39 14.62 3.81
C GLU A 354 -0.67 13.53 4.02
N VAL A 355 -0.22 12.28 4.22
CA VAL A 355 -0.99 11.15 4.74
C VAL A 355 -0.52 10.86 6.16
N ILE A 356 -1.46 10.75 7.09
CA ILE A 356 -1.23 10.31 8.47
C ILE A 356 -1.96 8.98 8.65
N LEU A 357 -1.26 7.96 9.13
CA LEU A 357 -1.78 6.69 9.58
C LEU A 357 -1.48 6.52 11.07
N ASP A 358 -2.53 6.43 11.88
CA ASP A 358 -2.45 6.08 13.30
C ASP A 358 -2.76 4.57 13.47
N ALA A 359 -1.74 3.81 13.90
CA ALA A 359 -1.81 2.39 14.21
C ALA A 359 -1.66 2.10 15.73
N THR A 360 -1.97 3.07 16.59
CA THR A 360 -1.94 2.91 18.06
C THR A 360 -3.16 2.18 18.62
N SER A 361 -4.23 2.11 17.81
CA SER A 361 -5.56 1.57 18.06
C SER A 361 -5.77 0.21 17.38
N GLY A 362 -6.74 -0.59 17.88
CA GLY A 362 -7.13 -1.87 17.26
C GLY A 362 -7.87 -1.75 15.91
N ALA A 363 -8.22 -0.53 15.49
CA ALA A 363 -8.59 -0.20 14.12
C ALA A 363 -7.77 1.01 13.68
N PRO A 364 -7.00 0.94 12.59
CA PRO A 364 -6.19 2.06 12.13
C PRO A 364 -7.08 3.21 11.65
N SER A 365 -6.61 4.44 11.89
CA SER A 365 -7.24 5.65 11.35
C SER A 365 -6.29 6.37 10.39
N PHE A 366 -6.88 6.96 9.36
CA PHE A 366 -6.18 7.60 8.26
C PHE A 366 -6.69 9.03 8.11
N ALA A 367 -5.78 9.97 7.88
CA ALA A 367 -6.10 11.33 7.43
C ALA A 367 -5.21 11.67 6.22
N MET A 368 -5.79 12.34 5.23
CA MET A 368 -5.09 12.76 4.01
C MET A 368 -5.45 14.19 3.66
N HIS A 369 -4.44 15.02 3.42
CA HIS A 369 -4.58 16.30 2.75
C HIS A 369 -3.76 16.26 1.46
N SER A 370 -4.32 16.67 0.33
CA SER A 370 -3.57 16.73 -0.93
C SER A 370 -4.11 17.79 -1.89
N ASP A 371 -3.18 18.49 -2.53
CA ASP A 371 -3.42 19.47 -3.58
C ASP A 371 -2.78 18.98 -4.88
N LEU A 372 -3.59 18.85 -5.93
CA LEU A 372 -3.17 18.45 -7.29
C LEU A 372 -3.36 19.63 -8.24
N VAL A 373 -2.38 19.87 -9.11
CA VAL A 373 -2.38 20.99 -10.08
C VAL A 373 -1.87 20.51 -11.45
N GLY A 374 -2.73 20.58 -12.47
CA GLY A 374 -2.37 20.34 -13.87
C GLY A 374 -2.17 18.87 -14.27
N VAL A 375 -2.37 17.92 -13.35
CA VAL A 375 -2.17 16.47 -13.56
C VAL A 375 -3.11 15.96 -14.65
N ARG A 376 -2.66 15.17 -15.62
CA ARG A 376 -3.58 14.63 -16.64
C ARG A 376 -4.54 13.62 -16.03
N ALA A 377 -5.84 13.92 -16.15
CA ALA A 377 -6.92 13.17 -15.52
C ALA A 377 -7.03 11.73 -16.02
N LEU A 378 -7.00 11.53 -17.34
CA LEU A 378 -7.26 10.23 -17.96
C LEU A 378 -6.32 9.10 -17.45
N PRO A 379 -4.98 9.22 -17.52
CA PRO A 379 -4.10 8.14 -17.06
C PRO A 379 -4.13 7.95 -15.53
N LEU A 380 -4.37 9.01 -14.76
CA LEU A 380 -4.53 8.95 -13.30
C LEU A 380 -5.80 8.17 -12.90
N LEU A 381 -6.93 8.51 -13.50
CA LEU A 381 -8.23 7.89 -13.20
C LEU A 381 -8.32 6.46 -13.74
N GLN A 382 -7.68 6.17 -14.87
CA GLN A 382 -7.54 4.81 -15.38
C GLN A 382 -6.71 3.94 -14.42
N GLY A 383 -5.54 4.42 -13.97
CA GLY A 383 -4.63 3.65 -13.11
C GLY A 383 -5.05 3.53 -11.64
N LEU A 384 -5.93 4.40 -11.13
CA LEU A 384 -6.37 4.39 -9.72
C LEU A 384 -7.84 3.99 -9.50
N ALA A 385 -8.71 4.14 -10.50
CA ALA A 385 -10.16 4.02 -10.32
C ALA A 385 -10.89 3.29 -11.47
N GLU A 386 -10.15 2.68 -12.40
CA GLU A 386 -10.67 2.00 -13.59
C GLU A 386 -11.60 2.89 -14.45
N PHE A 387 -11.34 4.20 -14.47
CA PHE A 387 -12.25 5.20 -15.04
C PHE A 387 -11.58 5.98 -16.19
N ASP A 388 -12.07 5.80 -17.41
CA ASP A 388 -11.47 6.29 -18.66
C ASP A 388 -12.29 7.39 -19.37
N ARG A 389 -13.37 7.85 -18.73
CA ARG A 389 -14.43 8.65 -19.35
C ARG A 389 -14.18 10.17 -19.31
N ILE A 390 -13.15 10.65 -18.62
CA ILE A 390 -12.80 12.08 -18.53
C ILE A 390 -11.31 12.25 -18.81
N ASP A 391 -10.98 13.12 -19.77
CA ASP A 391 -9.64 13.67 -19.96
C ASP A 391 -9.65 15.19 -19.73
N GLY A 392 -8.47 15.74 -19.44
CA GLY A 392 -8.23 17.14 -19.13
C GLY A 392 -7.09 17.31 -18.11
N LYS A 393 -6.80 18.56 -17.77
CA LYS A 393 -5.94 18.96 -16.66
C LYS A 393 -6.75 18.95 -15.37
N LEU A 394 -6.45 18.03 -14.46
CA LEU A 394 -7.04 17.98 -13.12
C LEU A 394 -6.37 19.02 -12.21
N GLN A 395 -7.21 19.81 -11.54
CA GLN A 395 -6.90 20.45 -10.27
C GLN A 395 -7.81 19.82 -9.21
N ALA A 396 -7.26 19.48 -8.05
CA ALA A 396 -8.06 18.93 -6.95
C ALA A 396 -7.52 19.35 -5.57
N LYS A 397 -8.42 19.43 -4.59
CA LYS A 397 -8.09 19.67 -3.19
C LYS A 397 -8.84 18.66 -2.32
N LEU A 398 -8.10 17.81 -1.62
CA LEU A 398 -8.64 16.71 -0.82
C LEU A 398 -8.31 16.95 0.65
N ALA A 399 -9.30 16.81 1.53
CA ALA A 399 -9.14 16.82 2.98
C ALA A 399 -10.04 15.73 3.58
N LEU A 400 -9.50 14.51 3.64
CA LEU A 400 -10.23 13.27 3.90
C LEU A 400 -9.76 12.60 5.20
N ARG A 401 -10.66 11.91 5.89
CA ARG A 401 -10.37 11.07 7.05
C ARG A 401 -11.20 9.80 7.01
N SER A 402 -10.69 8.71 7.58
CA SER A 402 -11.42 7.46 7.76
C SER A 402 -10.81 6.60 8.86
N ALA A 403 -11.49 5.53 9.29
CA ALA A 403 -10.94 4.51 10.17
C ALA A 403 -11.54 3.15 9.86
N GLY A 404 -10.72 2.09 9.88
CA GLY A 404 -11.18 0.74 9.55
C GLY A 404 -10.05 -0.23 9.24
N ALA A 405 -10.28 -1.52 9.55
CA ALA A 405 -9.28 -2.58 9.37
C ALA A 405 -9.30 -3.24 7.98
N SER A 406 -10.13 -2.79 7.04
CA SER A 406 -10.18 -3.29 5.65
C SER A 406 -10.47 -2.14 4.67
N GLN A 407 -10.21 -2.35 3.37
CA GLN A 407 -10.49 -1.33 2.35
C GLN A 407 -11.97 -0.93 2.33
N ARG A 408 -12.88 -1.91 2.39
CA ARG A 408 -14.33 -1.66 2.47
C ARG A 408 -14.70 -0.81 3.69
N ALA A 409 -14.12 -1.09 4.85
CA ALA A 409 -14.34 -0.28 6.06
C ALA A 409 -13.82 1.15 5.90
N LEU A 410 -12.66 1.35 5.25
CA LEU A 410 -12.10 2.67 5.00
C LEU A 410 -12.93 3.50 4.01
N MET A 411 -13.57 2.88 3.02
CA MET A 411 -14.48 3.59 2.11
C MET A 411 -15.82 3.92 2.78
N ALA A 412 -16.42 2.97 3.51
CA ALA A 412 -17.68 3.16 4.23
C ALA A 412 -17.58 4.16 5.40
N ASN A 413 -16.42 4.32 6.03
CA ASN A 413 -16.20 5.29 7.11
C ASN A 413 -15.55 6.60 6.63
N MET A 414 -15.42 6.82 5.32
CA MET A 414 -14.77 8.03 4.80
C MET A 414 -15.60 9.29 5.06
N GLN A 415 -14.94 10.35 5.49
CA GLN A 415 -15.53 11.65 5.81
C GLN A 415 -14.58 12.80 5.47
N GLY A 416 -15.12 14.00 5.19
CA GLY A 416 -14.33 15.20 4.88
C GLY A 416 -14.84 15.99 3.69
N THR A 417 -13.93 16.56 2.90
CA THR A 417 -14.25 17.35 1.70
C THR A 417 -13.30 17.07 0.55
N ALA A 418 -13.83 17.09 -0.67
CA ALA A 418 -13.05 17.03 -1.91
C ALA A 418 -13.56 18.10 -2.90
N PHE A 419 -12.66 18.92 -3.43
CA PHE A 419 -12.92 19.77 -4.60
C PHE A 419 -12.19 19.19 -5.80
N VAL A 420 -12.85 19.16 -6.95
CA VAL A 420 -12.27 18.75 -8.23
C VAL A 420 -12.62 19.75 -9.34
N SER A 421 -11.67 20.01 -10.23
CA SER A 421 -11.82 20.85 -11.41
C SER A 421 -10.99 20.29 -12.56
N PHE A 422 -11.64 19.82 -13.62
CA PHE A 422 -11.01 19.45 -14.89
C PHE A 422 -11.05 20.65 -15.84
N GLN A 423 -9.94 20.96 -16.52
CA GLN A 423 -9.80 22.06 -17.48
C GLN A 423 -9.19 21.55 -18.79
N ASP A 424 -9.47 22.23 -19.91
CA ASP A 424 -8.92 21.93 -21.25
C ASP A 424 -8.99 20.42 -21.59
N GLY A 425 -10.20 19.87 -21.66
CA GLY A 425 -10.43 18.43 -21.67
C GLY A 425 -11.65 17.98 -22.49
N ALA A 426 -12.10 16.75 -22.24
CA ALA A 426 -13.32 16.21 -22.84
C ALA A 426 -13.92 15.05 -22.05
N ILE A 427 -15.24 14.87 -22.17
CA ILE A 427 -15.96 13.70 -21.66
C ILE A 427 -16.11 12.68 -22.80
N ARG A 428 -15.57 11.48 -22.60
CA ARG A 428 -15.48 10.41 -23.62
C ARG A 428 -16.69 9.47 -23.57
N GLY A 429 -17.08 8.96 -24.73
CA GLY A 429 -18.23 8.07 -24.95
C GLY A 429 -19.59 8.74 -24.72
N ILE A 430 -19.68 10.06 -24.84
CA ILE A 430 -20.90 10.86 -24.72
C ILE A 430 -20.78 12.10 -25.63
N ASN A 431 -21.67 12.28 -26.59
CA ASN A 431 -21.79 13.55 -27.34
C ASN A 431 -23.07 14.31 -26.95
N VAL A 432 -22.99 15.17 -25.92
CA VAL A 432 -24.15 15.92 -25.39
C VAL A 432 -24.81 16.81 -26.45
N ALA A 433 -24.03 17.39 -27.36
CA ALA A 433 -24.57 18.20 -28.46
C ALA A 433 -25.32 17.34 -29.50
N GLN A 434 -24.97 16.07 -29.67
CA GLN A 434 -25.73 15.10 -30.49
C GLN A 434 -26.98 14.60 -29.76
N MET A 435 -26.89 14.31 -28.46
CA MET A 435 -28.03 13.88 -27.64
C MET A 435 -29.16 14.92 -27.63
N ILE A 436 -28.83 16.21 -27.50
CA ILE A 436 -29.87 17.25 -27.48
C ILE A 436 -30.46 17.46 -28.89
N ARG A 437 -29.68 17.25 -29.95
CA ARG A 437 -30.20 17.24 -31.34
C ARG A 437 -31.14 16.05 -31.58
N SER A 438 -30.81 14.84 -31.12
CA SER A 438 -31.67 13.66 -31.32
C SER A 438 -32.98 13.75 -30.53
N LEU A 439 -32.97 14.39 -29.36
CA LEU A 439 -34.19 14.76 -28.63
C LEU A 439 -35.10 15.70 -29.44
N THR A 440 -34.53 16.66 -30.18
CA THR A 440 -35.32 17.53 -31.07
C THR A 440 -35.78 16.85 -32.36
N SER A 441 -35.23 15.69 -32.75
CA SER A 441 -35.60 14.96 -33.97
C SER A 441 -36.56 13.78 -33.75
N GLY A 442 -37.10 13.61 -32.54
CA GLY A 442 -38.30 12.79 -32.28
C GLY A 442 -38.10 11.27 -32.10
N THR A 443 -36.88 10.75 -32.17
CA THR A 443 -36.60 9.32 -31.94
C THR A 443 -36.50 9.02 -30.44
N LEU A 444 -37.64 8.73 -29.79
CA LEU A 444 -37.74 8.40 -28.36
C LEU A 444 -37.23 7.00 -27.98
N SER A 445 -36.72 6.23 -28.95
CA SER A 445 -36.13 4.90 -28.78
C SER A 445 -34.76 4.97 -28.11
N GLY A 446 -34.73 4.98 -26.77
CA GLY A 446 -33.62 4.56 -25.89
C GLY A 446 -32.21 5.09 -26.18
N TRP A 447 -31.64 5.86 -25.23
CA TRP A 447 -30.28 6.44 -25.31
C TRP A 447 -29.12 5.39 -25.23
N GLN A 448 -29.35 4.14 -25.64
CA GLN A 448 -28.43 3.00 -25.60
C GLN A 448 -28.44 2.17 -26.90
N ASP A 449 -29.32 2.46 -27.87
CA ASP A 449 -29.48 1.64 -29.09
C ASP A 449 -28.39 1.88 -30.16
N ASN A 450 -27.55 2.91 -29.99
CA ASN A 450 -26.36 3.16 -30.82
C ASN A 450 -25.19 2.21 -30.47
N GLN A 451 -25.42 0.90 -30.46
CA GLN A 451 -24.35 -0.11 -30.30
C GLN A 451 -23.37 -0.19 -31.50
N ASN A 452 -23.59 0.61 -32.55
CA ASN A 452 -22.79 0.62 -33.79
C ASN A 452 -22.25 2.02 -34.16
N VAL A 453 -21.82 2.82 -33.16
CA VAL A 453 -21.07 4.07 -33.39
C VAL A 453 -19.77 4.04 -32.57
N GLY A 454 -18.68 3.62 -33.19
CA GLY A 454 -17.38 3.43 -32.52
C GLY A 454 -16.64 4.73 -32.22
N ASP A 455 -15.94 4.74 -31.07
CA ASP A 455 -14.79 5.57 -30.65
C ASP A 455 -14.86 7.12 -30.73
N ALA A 456 -15.87 7.70 -31.38
CA ALA A 456 -15.87 9.12 -31.77
C ALA A 456 -16.84 10.03 -30.98
N GLU A 457 -17.68 9.49 -30.09
CA GLU A 457 -18.57 10.33 -29.27
C GLU A 457 -17.82 10.96 -28.09
N SER A 458 -17.56 12.27 -28.20
CA SER A 458 -16.91 13.08 -27.18
C SER A 458 -17.68 14.40 -26.96
N THR A 459 -17.57 14.97 -25.77
CA THR A 459 -18.07 16.32 -25.44
C THR A 459 -16.93 17.18 -24.93
N ASP A 460 -16.54 18.17 -25.73
CA ASP A 460 -15.42 19.07 -25.43
C ASP A 460 -15.71 19.97 -24.22
N LEU A 461 -14.68 20.17 -23.39
CA LEU A 461 -14.79 20.73 -22.06
C LEU A 461 -13.77 21.84 -21.85
N SER A 462 -14.24 23.05 -21.52
CA SER A 462 -13.38 24.12 -21.00
C SER A 462 -13.20 24.00 -19.48
N GLN A 463 -14.26 23.67 -18.73
CA GLN A 463 -14.18 23.35 -17.31
C GLN A 463 -15.29 22.39 -16.85
N LEU A 464 -14.97 21.38 -16.02
CA LEU A 464 -15.92 20.62 -15.19
C LEU A 464 -15.47 20.74 -13.74
N SER A 465 -16.30 21.27 -12.84
CA SER A 465 -15.95 21.44 -11.43
C SER A 465 -17.08 21.03 -10.49
N ALA A 466 -16.73 20.51 -9.30
CA ALA A 466 -17.67 20.18 -8.22
C ALA A 466 -16.97 20.17 -6.85
N SER A 467 -17.72 20.53 -5.81
CA SER A 467 -17.33 20.38 -4.40
C SER A 467 -18.17 19.30 -3.73
N PHE A 468 -17.50 18.33 -3.11
CA PHE A 468 -18.11 17.23 -2.37
C PHE A 468 -17.91 17.42 -0.87
N ARG A 469 -19.00 17.30 -0.11
CA ARG A 469 -18.96 17.00 1.33
C ARG A 469 -19.16 15.50 1.50
N ILE A 470 -18.37 14.86 2.36
CA ILE A 470 -18.37 13.40 2.53
C ILE A 470 -18.66 13.08 4.00
N ASP A 471 -19.66 12.25 4.26
CA ASP A 471 -19.94 11.64 5.57
C ASP A 471 -20.24 10.15 5.36
N LYS A 472 -19.58 9.27 6.13
CA LYS A 472 -19.79 7.81 6.12
C LYS A 472 -19.86 7.21 4.72
N GLY A 473 -18.85 7.50 3.90
CA GLY A 473 -18.74 7.00 2.52
C GLY A 473 -19.71 7.64 1.51
N GLN A 474 -20.67 8.45 1.95
CA GLN A 474 -21.57 9.19 1.06
C GLN A 474 -20.98 10.58 0.76
N ALA A 475 -20.48 10.76 -0.46
CA ALA A 475 -20.14 12.07 -1.01
C ALA A 475 -21.39 12.75 -1.60
N VAL A 476 -21.56 14.05 -1.36
CA VAL A 476 -22.69 14.88 -1.81
C VAL A 476 -22.17 16.20 -2.39
N THR A 477 -22.65 16.58 -3.58
CA THR A 477 -22.37 17.87 -4.24
C THR A 477 -23.66 18.57 -4.66
N THR A 478 -23.64 19.91 -4.60
CA THR A 478 -24.75 20.79 -5.01
C THR A 478 -24.31 21.87 -5.99
N ASP A 479 -23.08 21.76 -6.51
CA ASP A 479 -22.37 22.80 -7.28
C ASP A 479 -21.64 22.22 -8.50
N LEU A 480 -22.10 21.07 -9.00
CA LEU A 480 -21.61 20.49 -10.26
C LEU A 480 -21.85 21.49 -11.39
N ASN A 481 -20.76 21.95 -12.01
CA ASN A 481 -20.79 22.93 -13.10
C ASN A 481 -19.89 22.47 -14.26
N LEU A 482 -20.49 22.34 -15.44
CA LEU A 482 -19.82 22.04 -16.71
C LEU A 482 -19.93 23.25 -17.64
N VAL A 483 -18.81 23.64 -18.23
CA VAL A 483 -18.72 24.64 -19.29
C VAL A 483 -17.96 24.02 -20.47
N GLY A 484 -18.62 23.89 -21.61
CA GLY A 484 -18.04 23.57 -22.91
C GLY A 484 -18.36 24.66 -23.94
N PRO A 485 -17.81 24.59 -25.18
CA PRO A 485 -17.98 25.65 -26.17
C PRO A 485 -19.44 25.91 -26.58
N LEU A 486 -20.26 24.85 -26.64
CA LEU A 486 -21.66 24.90 -27.10
C LEU A 486 -22.68 24.56 -26.00
N VAL A 487 -22.23 24.21 -24.79
CA VAL A 487 -23.10 23.69 -23.72
C VAL A 487 -22.61 24.14 -22.35
N ARG A 488 -23.57 24.44 -21.46
CA ARG A 488 -23.35 24.57 -20.01
C ARG A 488 -24.26 23.58 -19.30
N VAL A 489 -23.80 22.99 -18.20
CA VAL A 489 -24.61 22.06 -17.40
C VAL A 489 -24.41 22.39 -15.92
N THR A 490 -25.51 22.56 -15.19
CA THR A 490 -25.50 22.72 -13.72
C THR A 490 -26.21 21.55 -13.06
N GLY A 491 -25.76 21.08 -11.90
CA GLY A 491 -26.40 19.93 -11.24
C GLY A 491 -26.05 19.71 -9.78
N ALA A 492 -26.70 18.70 -9.21
CA ALA A 492 -26.47 18.21 -7.86
C ALA A 492 -26.54 16.67 -7.85
N GLY A 493 -25.92 16.04 -6.86
CA GLY A 493 -25.90 14.58 -6.80
C GLY A 493 -25.09 13.99 -5.65
N THR A 494 -25.07 12.67 -5.63
CA THR A 494 -24.47 11.84 -4.59
C THR A 494 -23.62 10.73 -5.21
N VAL A 495 -22.49 10.42 -4.57
CA VAL A 495 -21.65 9.25 -4.89
C VAL A 495 -21.47 8.43 -3.61
N ALA A 496 -21.84 7.16 -3.65
CA ALA A 496 -21.62 6.19 -2.58
C ALA A 496 -20.28 5.50 -2.85
N LEU A 497 -19.27 5.86 -2.06
CA LEU A 497 -17.88 5.43 -2.26
C LEU A 497 -17.71 3.93 -1.95
N ASP A 498 -18.46 3.40 -1.00
CA ASP A 498 -18.46 2.00 -0.58
C ASP A 498 -19.07 1.06 -1.64
N THR A 499 -20.12 1.49 -2.35
CA THR A 499 -20.76 0.68 -3.41
C THR A 499 -20.29 1.04 -4.83
N LYS A 500 -19.40 2.02 -4.99
CA LYS A 500 -18.98 2.62 -6.29
C LYS A 500 -20.15 3.16 -7.13
N MET A 501 -21.26 3.57 -6.49
CA MET A 501 -22.49 4.02 -7.16
C MET A 501 -22.59 5.55 -7.22
N MET A 502 -23.17 6.08 -8.29
CA MET A 502 -23.44 7.51 -8.48
C MET A 502 -24.91 7.77 -8.82
N GLY A 503 -25.40 8.95 -8.41
CA GLY A 503 -26.73 9.44 -8.72
C GLY A 503 -26.73 10.97 -8.81
N PHE A 504 -26.85 11.51 -10.02
CA PHE A 504 -26.85 12.95 -10.29
C PHE A 504 -28.11 13.38 -11.05
N ARG A 505 -28.55 14.61 -10.79
CA ARG A 505 -29.54 15.36 -11.56
C ARG A 505 -28.83 16.57 -12.17
N VAL A 506 -28.88 16.70 -13.50
CA VAL A 506 -28.15 17.74 -14.23
C VAL A 506 -29.04 18.45 -15.25
N GLU A 507 -28.85 19.75 -15.44
CA GLU A 507 -29.62 20.60 -16.34
C GLU A 507 -28.74 21.17 -17.47
N PRO A 508 -28.73 20.55 -18.66
CA PRO A 508 -27.99 21.06 -19.80
C PRO A 508 -28.68 22.26 -20.44
N LYS A 509 -27.89 23.23 -20.91
CA LYS A 509 -28.33 24.47 -21.57
C LYS A 509 -27.40 24.72 -22.76
N LEU A 510 -27.94 24.88 -23.97
CA LEU A 510 -27.12 25.21 -25.13
C LEU A 510 -26.68 26.67 -25.08
N VAL A 511 -25.47 26.93 -25.58
CA VAL A 511 -24.95 28.27 -25.85
C VAL A 511 -25.05 28.50 -27.36
N MET A 512 -26.07 29.23 -27.80
CA MET A 512 -26.21 29.61 -29.21
C MET A 512 -25.25 30.76 -29.51
N THR A 513 -24.06 30.44 -30.00
CA THR A 513 -23.05 31.42 -30.44
C THR A 513 -23.48 32.04 -31.77
N THR A 514 -24.18 33.17 -31.72
CA THR A 514 -24.40 34.00 -32.91
C THR A 514 -23.09 34.74 -33.23
N GLU A 515 -22.36 34.30 -34.25
CA GLU A 515 -21.19 35.04 -34.76
C GLU A 515 -21.63 36.35 -35.44
N GLY A 516 -21.79 37.39 -34.63
CA GLY A 516 -22.15 38.73 -35.10
C GLY A 516 -22.73 39.62 -34.00
N GLN A 517 -22.09 40.78 -33.78
CA GLN A 517 -22.65 41.93 -33.06
C GLN A 517 -22.93 41.79 -31.55
N GLY A 518 -21.88 41.47 -30.78
CA GLY A 518 -21.45 42.40 -29.72
C GLY A 518 -22.40 42.65 -28.54
N ARG A 519 -23.26 41.70 -28.16
CA ARG A 519 -23.94 41.70 -26.86
C ARG A 519 -23.80 40.32 -26.21
N ALA A 520 -23.64 40.29 -24.89
CA ALA A 520 -23.65 39.05 -24.13
C ALA A 520 -25.10 38.51 -24.06
N SER A 521 -25.44 37.59 -24.97
CA SER A 521 -26.68 36.84 -24.91
C SER A 521 -26.61 35.81 -23.78
N GLU A 522 -27.63 35.81 -22.91
CA GLU A 522 -27.81 34.72 -21.95
C GLU A 522 -28.09 33.41 -22.71
N PRO A 523 -27.56 32.26 -22.24
CA PRO A 523 -27.72 30.99 -22.94
C PRO A 523 -29.18 30.53 -22.90
N VAL A 524 -29.82 30.47 -24.07
CA VAL A 524 -31.21 30.02 -24.24
C VAL A 524 -31.30 28.52 -23.92
N GLY A 525 -31.57 28.23 -22.65
CA GLY A 525 -31.48 26.89 -22.09
C GLY A 525 -32.69 26.02 -22.39
N PHE A 526 -32.65 25.29 -23.51
CA PHE A 526 -33.57 24.19 -23.85
C PHE A 526 -33.39 22.94 -22.94
N GLY A 527 -33.33 23.16 -21.62
CA GLY A 527 -32.95 22.17 -20.63
C GLY A 527 -34.11 21.27 -20.21
N ILE A 528 -34.14 20.08 -20.81
CA ILE A 528 -34.73 18.88 -20.22
C ILE A 528 -33.74 18.40 -19.13
N PRO A 529 -34.14 18.27 -17.85
CA PRO A 529 -33.25 17.73 -16.83
C PRO A 529 -32.90 16.27 -17.13
N VAL A 530 -31.69 15.86 -16.79
CA VAL A 530 -31.13 14.54 -17.10
C VAL A 530 -30.69 13.88 -15.79
N MET A 531 -31.04 12.59 -15.65
CA MET A 531 -30.57 11.74 -14.56
C MET A 531 -29.37 10.92 -15.03
N ILE A 532 -28.36 10.82 -14.17
CA ILE A 532 -27.17 9.97 -14.37
C ILE A 532 -27.12 9.03 -13.16
N GLN A 533 -27.32 7.72 -13.35
CA GLN A 533 -27.43 6.74 -12.27
C GLN A 533 -26.78 5.40 -12.61
N GLY A 534 -26.05 4.80 -11.66
CA GLY A 534 -25.45 3.47 -11.81
C GLY A 534 -24.09 3.34 -11.12
N SER A 535 -23.31 2.32 -11.49
CA SER A 535 -21.88 2.26 -11.16
C SER A 535 -21.17 3.44 -11.83
N TRP A 536 -20.15 4.03 -11.21
CA TRP A 536 -19.37 5.08 -11.85
C TRP A 536 -18.58 4.60 -13.08
N SER A 537 -18.32 3.29 -13.21
CA SER A 537 -17.73 2.70 -14.42
C SER A 537 -18.74 2.51 -15.57
N GLN A 538 -20.03 2.43 -15.26
CA GLN A 538 -21.12 2.22 -16.24
C GLN A 538 -22.38 3.02 -15.85
N PRO A 539 -22.33 4.36 -15.87
CA PRO A 539 -23.49 5.19 -15.54
C PRO A 539 -24.53 5.14 -16.66
N ARG A 540 -25.79 4.91 -16.32
CA ARG A 540 -26.92 5.04 -17.24
C ARG A 540 -27.43 6.47 -17.21
N ILE A 541 -27.72 7.01 -18.39
CA ILE A 541 -28.12 8.40 -18.60
C ILE A 541 -29.48 8.42 -19.30
N PHE A 542 -30.43 9.18 -18.77
CA PHE A 542 -31.81 9.25 -19.27
C PHE A 542 -32.48 10.57 -18.88
N PRO A 543 -33.51 11.04 -19.62
CA PRO A 543 -34.19 12.28 -19.29
C PRO A 543 -35.08 12.09 -18.06
N ASP A 544 -35.15 13.09 -17.20
CA ASP A 544 -36.08 13.11 -16.07
C ASP A 544 -37.50 13.41 -16.54
N MET A 545 -38.22 12.36 -16.94
CA MET A 545 -39.64 12.49 -17.27
C MET A 545 -40.51 12.65 -16.02
N ALA A 546 -40.05 12.25 -14.82
CA ALA A 546 -40.83 12.38 -13.59
C ALA A 546 -40.99 13.85 -13.20
N GLY A 547 -39.89 14.59 -13.04
CA GLY A 547 -39.94 16.02 -12.72
C GLY A 547 -40.52 16.92 -13.84
N MET A 548 -40.70 16.39 -15.06
CA MET A 548 -41.49 17.05 -16.12
C MET A 548 -42.99 16.78 -16.01
N LEU A 549 -43.40 15.65 -15.43
CA LEU A 549 -44.80 15.31 -15.16
C LEU A 549 -45.28 15.90 -13.82
N ASP A 550 -44.41 16.05 -12.83
CA ASP A 550 -44.71 16.65 -11.53
C ASP A 550 -45.00 18.16 -11.61
N ASN A 551 -44.52 18.84 -12.67
CA ASN A 551 -44.79 20.25 -12.93
C ASN A 551 -45.13 20.48 -14.42
N PRO A 552 -46.35 20.09 -14.85
CA PRO A 552 -46.74 20.13 -16.25
C PRO A 552 -46.85 21.56 -16.77
N ASP A 553 -47.19 22.54 -15.92
CA ASP A 553 -47.27 23.96 -16.29
C ASP A 553 -45.88 24.52 -16.64
N ALA A 554 -44.82 24.18 -15.88
CA ALA A 554 -43.46 24.57 -16.21
C ALA A 554 -42.94 23.89 -17.49
N ALA A 555 -43.30 22.62 -17.71
CA ALA A 555 -42.99 21.92 -18.96
C ALA A 555 -43.72 22.56 -20.16
N TYR A 556 -45.00 22.90 -20.01
CA TYR A 556 -45.81 23.55 -21.04
C TYR A 556 -45.36 24.99 -21.32
N ALA A 557 -44.89 25.72 -20.29
CA ALA A 557 -44.26 27.02 -20.43
C ALA A 557 -42.96 26.93 -21.28
N LYS A 558 -42.07 25.98 -20.97
CA LYS A 558 -40.86 25.70 -21.77
C LYS A 558 -41.20 25.33 -23.22
N LEU A 559 -42.25 24.53 -23.46
CA LEU A 559 -42.71 24.19 -24.81
C LEU A 559 -43.31 25.39 -25.56
N ARG A 560 -44.06 26.26 -24.87
CA ARG A 560 -44.59 27.51 -25.43
C ARG A 560 -43.48 28.51 -25.77
N GLU A 561 -42.41 28.53 -24.98
CA GLU A 561 -41.21 29.34 -25.23
C GLU A 561 -40.38 28.80 -26.39
N MET A 562 -40.19 27.47 -26.47
CA MET A 562 -39.61 26.78 -27.64
C MET A 562 -40.38 27.12 -28.93
N GLY A 563 -41.72 27.14 -28.87
CA GLY A 563 -42.56 27.57 -29.98
C GLY A 563 -42.31 29.03 -30.40
N LYS A 564 -42.21 29.97 -29.44
CA LYS A 564 -41.89 31.38 -29.74
C LYS A 564 -40.52 31.56 -30.37
N GLY A 565 -39.51 30.77 -29.95
CA GLY A 565 -38.16 30.85 -30.51
C GLY A 565 -38.07 30.37 -31.97
N LEU A 566 -38.86 29.36 -32.34
CA LEU A 566 -38.82 28.76 -33.68
C LEU A 566 -39.82 29.38 -34.67
N PHE A 567 -40.99 29.82 -34.19
CA PHE A 567 -42.07 30.36 -35.02
C PHE A 567 -42.24 31.89 -34.90
N GLY A 568 -41.54 32.53 -33.96
CA GLY A 568 -41.73 33.94 -33.62
C GLY A 568 -42.97 34.19 -32.74
N PRO A 569 -43.21 35.44 -32.29
CA PRO A 569 -44.34 35.76 -31.41
C PRO A 569 -45.71 35.44 -32.04
N ASP A 570 -45.84 35.62 -33.35
CA ASP A 570 -47.10 35.55 -34.11
C ASP A 570 -47.09 34.44 -35.19
N GLY A 571 -46.17 33.48 -35.12
CA GLY A 571 -46.08 32.35 -36.07
C GLY A 571 -45.39 32.64 -37.42
N GLY A 572 -44.98 33.89 -37.67
CA GLY A 572 -44.43 34.33 -38.95
C GLY A 572 -43.07 33.76 -39.37
N GLY A 573 -42.35 33.05 -38.49
CA GLY A 573 -40.97 32.56 -38.76
C GLY A 573 -40.86 31.66 -40.00
N LEU A 574 -41.86 30.81 -40.24
CA LEU A 574 -41.91 29.93 -41.43
C LEU A 574 -42.12 30.71 -42.73
N GLY A 575 -42.75 31.89 -42.69
CA GLY A 575 -43.02 32.70 -43.88
C GLY A 575 -41.73 33.21 -44.55
N ASN A 576 -40.75 33.65 -43.75
CA ASN A 576 -39.46 34.10 -44.26
C ASN A 576 -38.62 32.93 -44.82
N LEU A 577 -38.67 31.76 -44.19
CA LEU A 577 -37.95 30.57 -44.66
C LEU A 577 -38.53 30.08 -45.99
N LEU A 578 -39.86 30.00 -46.11
CA LEU A 578 -40.53 29.60 -47.35
C LEU A 578 -40.38 30.66 -48.46
N GLY A 579 -40.36 31.95 -48.10
CA GLY A 579 -40.07 33.05 -49.03
C GLY A 579 -38.67 32.97 -49.65
N SER A 580 -37.66 32.56 -48.88
CA SER A 580 -36.30 32.34 -49.40
C SER A 580 -36.21 31.18 -50.41
N LEU A 581 -37.02 30.13 -50.21
CA LEU A 581 -37.15 29.02 -51.15
C LEU A 581 -37.93 29.39 -52.42
N GLY A 582 -38.98 30.21 -52.29
CA GLY A 582 -39.73 30.72 -53.44
C GLY A 582 -38.86 31.52 -54.43
N ASN A 583 -37.85 32.22 -53.93
CA ASN A 583 -36.95 33.03 -54.74
C ASN A 583 -35.92 32.23 -55.58
N LEU A 584 -35.85 30.90 -55.40
CA LEU A 584 -35.00 30.00 -56.19
C LEU A 584 -35.69 29.46 -57.47
N GLY A 585 -37.01 29.59 -57.59
CA GLY A 585 -37.75 29.14 -58.79
C GLY A 585 -37.71 30.13 -59.97
N GLY A 586 -37.08 31.30 -59.80
CA GLY A 586 -37.30 32.49 -60.63
C GLY A 586 -36.23 32.85 -61.66
N ASN A 587 -35.37 31.92 -62.12
CA ASN A 587 -34.37 32.25 -63.15
C ASN A 587 -34.10 31.10 -64.15
N LEU A 588 -35.00 30.93 -65.12
CA LEU A 588 -34.86 30.01 -66.27
C LEU A 588 -34.99 30.77 -67.59
N GLY A 589 -33.86 31.09 -68.23
CA GLY A 589 -33.82 31.58 -69.62
C GLY A 589 -32.58 32.45 -69.92
N GLY A 590 -31.73 32.03 -70.86
CA GLY A 590 -30.59 32.86 -71.32
C GLY A 590 -29.32 32.12 -71.81
N ASN A 591 -29.44 31.21 -72.77
CA ASN A 591 -28.31 30.79 -73.63
C ASN A 591 -28.06 31.91 -74.71
N PRO A 592 -26.96 31.98 -75.51
CA PRO A 592 -26.01 30.91 -75.82
C PRO A 592 -24.50 31.25 -76.05
N GLY A 593 -23.66 30.20 -76.16
CA GLY A 593 -22.51 30.19 -77.08
C GLY A 593 -21.25 29.40 -76.65
N GLY A 594 -20.82 28.42 -77.45
CA GLY A 594 -19.45 27.85 -77.40
C GLY A 594 -19.33 26.33 -77.18
N ASN A 595 -18.95 25.60 -78.24
CA ASN A 595 -18.66 24.14 -78.31
C ASN A 595 -17.74 23.94 -79.55
N PRO A 596 -17.02 22.81 -79.83
CA PRO A 596 -16.78 21.56 -79.08
C PRO A 596 -15.28 21.17 -78.90
N GLY A 597 -14.99 20.01 -78.26
CA GLY A 597 -13.58 19.54 -78.09
C GLY A 597 -13.35 18.11 -77.52
N THR A 598 -13.82 17.09 -78.22
CA THR A 598 -13.45 15.63 -78.16
C THR A 598 -12.28 15.12 -77.26
N GLY A 599 -12.56 14.05 -76.49
CA GLY A 599 -12.04 12.69 -76.81
C GLY A 599 -10.89 12.04 -76.00
N GLY A 600 -11.12 10.79 -75.55
CA GLY A 600 -10.09 9.80 -75.14
C GLY A 600 -9.50 9.96 -73.72
N ALA A 601 -8.79 8.97 -73.15
CA ALA A 601 -8.68 7.53 -73.44
C ALA A 601 -8.07 6.79 -72.22
N ALA A 602 -8.21 5.47 -72.13
CA ALA A 602 -7.49 4.63 -71.14
C ALA A 602 -6.09 4.22 -71.65
N PRO A 603 -5.16 3.86 -70.74
CA PRO A 603 -4.79 2.43 -70.55
C PRO A 603 -4.94 2.00 -69.07
N SER A 604 -5.27 0.77 -68.66
CA SER A 604 -5.10 -0.61 -69.15
C SER A 604 -3.87 -1.35 -68.57
N GLY A 605 -4.10 -2.62 -68.17
CA GLY A 605 -3.11 -3.52 -67.53
C GLY A 605 -3.42 -3.81 -66.04
N GLY A 606 -3.60 -5.07 -65.60
CA GLY A 606 -3.65 -6.32 -66.37
C GLY A 606 -3.96 -7.56 -65.52
N ASN A 607 -4.53 -8.59 -66.17
CA ASN A 607 -4.93 -9.91 -65.63
C ASN A 607 -3.76 -10.68 -64.98
N ALA A 608 -3.92 -11.79 -64.23
CA ALA A 608 -5.04 -12.76 -64.09
C ALA A 608 -5.03 -13.38 -62.65
N ALA A 609 -5.90 -14.30 -62.20
CA ALA A 609 -6.61 -15.37 -62.92
C ALA A 609 -7.97 -15.78 -62.32
N GLY A 610 -8.80 -16.45 -63.12
CA GLY A 610 -10.02 -17.16 -62.67
C GLY A 610 -9.69 -18.49 -61.98
N SER A 611 -10.64 -19.23 -61.39
CA SER A 611 -11.91 -19.73 -61.97
C SER A 611 -12.74 -20.41 -60.85
N ALA A 612 -14.02 -20.82 -60.98
CA ALA A 612 -15.15 -20.41 -61.83
C ALA A 612 -16.47 -20.98 -61.22
N ASN A 613 -17.57 -20.27 -61.47
CA ASN A 613 -19.03 -20.58 -61.43
C ASN A 613 -19.52 -22.06 -61.50
N PRO A 614 -20.85 -22.39 -61.30
CA PRO A 614 -22.01 -21.52 -61.01
C PRO A 614 -23.12 -22.06 -60.03
N GLN A 615 -24.16 -21.23 -59.79
CA GLN A 615 -25.61 -21.55 -59.61
C GLN A 615 -26.13 -22.61 -58.61
N ALA A 616 -27.09 -22.23 -57.73
CA ALA A 616 -28.51 -22.68 -57.73
C ALA A 616 -29.29 -22.21 -56.47
N GLN A 617 -30.64 -22.21 -56.53
CA GLN A 617 -31.56 -21.79 -55.45
C GLN A 617 -33.01 -22.29 -55.72
N PRO A 618 -33.89 -22.54 -54.72
CA PRO A 618 -33.69 -22.98 -53.34
C PRO A 618 -33.97 -24.52 -53.24
N PRO A 619 -35.13 -25.15 -52.89
CA PRO A 619 -36.33 -24.80 -52.08
C PRO A 619 -36.68 -25.77 -50.91
N GLY A 620 -37.56 -25.34 -49.98
CA GLY A 620 -38.73 -26.13 -49.52
C GLY A 620 -38.66 -27.25 -48.45
N GLN A 621 -38.92 -26.86 -47.19
CA GLN A 621 -40.08 -27.35 -46.37
C GLN A 621 -39.96 -28.48 -45.29
N ASN A 622 -40.34 -28.08 -44.06
CA ASN A 622 -40.95 -28.80 -42.91
C ASN A 622 -40.16 -29.67 -41.90
N ASN A 623 -40.48 -29.38 -40.62
CA ASN A 623 -40.47 -30.20 -39.39
C ASN A 623 -39.24 -31.01 -38.95
N LEU A 624 -38.61 -30.52 -37.87
CA LEU A 624 -38.43 -31.29 -36.62
C LEU A 624 -38.57 -30.33 -35.42
N LEU A 625 -39.42 -30.66 -34.45
CA LEU A 625 -39.69 -29.82 -33.27
C LEU A 625 -39.17 -30.49 -31.98
N GLY A 626 -38.41 -29.72 -31.19
CA GLY A 626 -38.42 -29.79 -29.72
C GLY A 626 -37.63 -30.92 -29.03
N GLY A 627 -37.50 -30.75 -27.71
CA GLY A 627 -37.01 -31.77 -26.76
C GLY A 627 -35.56 -31.62 -26.31
N GLN A 628 -35.35 -31.11 -25.09
CA GLN A 628 -34.55 -31.71 -23.98
C GLN A 628 -33.98 -30.69 -22.97
N LEU A 629 -33.66 -29.45 -23.37
CA LEU A 629 -32.99 -28.49 -22.46
C LEU A 629 -33.93 -27.71 -21.51
N GLY A 630 -35.25 -27.78 -21.71
CA GLY A 630 -36.23 -27.11 -20.84
C GLY A 630 -36.57 -27.89 -19.56
N GLU A 631 -36.50 -29.22 -19.59
CA GLU A 631 -37.01 -30.08 -18.51
C GLU A 631 -35.98 -30.36 -17.40
N ALA A 632 -34.70 -30.17 -17.69
CA ALA A 632 -33.60 -30.48 -16.76
C ALA A 632 -33.52 -29.55 -15.53
N ILE A 633 -33.97 -28.29 -15.66
CA ILE A 633 -33.81 -27.27 -14.61
C ILE A 633 -35.03 -27.21 -13.67
N GLY A 634 -36.24 -27.50 -14.17
CA GLY A 634 -37.47 -27.45 -13.36
C GLY A 634 -37.50 -28.45 -12.21
N ASN A 635 -36.99 -29.66 -12.42
CA ASN A 635 -37.13 -30.76 -11.46
C ASN A 635 -36.19 -30.70 -10.25
N LEU A 636 -35.11 -29.91 -10.29
CA LEU A 636 -34.13 -29.86 -9.19
C LEU A 636 -34.59 -28.96 -8.03
N ILE A 637 -35.33 -27.88 -8.32
CA ILE A 637 -35.79 -26.91 -7.32
C ILE A 637 -36.89 -27.50 -6.42
N GLN A 638 -37.68 -28.45 -6.93
CA GLN A 638 -38.84 -28.99 -6.24
C GLN A 638 -38.52 -30.15 -5.26
N GLN A 639 -37.26 -30.56 -5.15
CA GLN A 639 -36.85 -31.74 -4.36
C GLN A 639 -36.13 -31.41 -3.03
N GLY A 640 -35.88 -30.12 -2.75
CA GLY A 640 -35.18 -29.68 -1.53
C GLY A 640 -36.06 -29.33 -0.31
N LEU A 641 -37.39 -29.32 -0.46
CA LEU A 641 -38.32 -28.77 0.55
C LEU A 641 -39.42 -29.74 1.01
N SER A 642 -39.10 -31.04 1.16
CA SER A 642 -40.02 -32.00 1.80
C SER A 642 -39.32 -33.21 2.44
N ASN A 643 -38.84 -33.07 3.67
CA ASN A 643 -38.84 -34.10 4.73
C ASN A 643 -38.07 -33.61 5.98
N GLY A 644 -38.59 -33.84 7.19
CA GLY A 644 -37.87 -33.46 8.42
C GLY A 644 -38.70 -33.26 9.70
N ALA A 645 -39.79 -34.01 9.93
CA ALA A 645 -40.65 -33.81 11.11
C ALA A 645 -41.07 -35.13 11.79
N ALA A 646 -40.32 -35.56 12.82
CA ALA A 646 -40.78 -36.55 13.80
C ALA A 646 -39.97 -36.51 15.12
N THR A 647 -40.60 -35.97 16.18
CA THR A 647 -40.66 -36.47 17.57
C THR A 647 -39.40 -36.82 18.39
N GLY A 648 -39.23 -36.15 19.55
CA GLY A 648 -38.18 -36.48 20.54
C GLY A 648 -38.24 -35.71 21.87
N THR A 649 -39.23 -36.01 22.72
CA THR A 649 -39.28 -35.77 24.19
C THR A 649 -38.46 -34.61 24.81
N GLY A 650 -39.12 -33.54 25.23
CA GLY A 650 -38.45 -32.37 25.84
C GLY A 650 -38.03 -32.51 27.31
N ARG A 651 -37.34 -31.47 27.80
CA ARG A 651 -37.13 -31.16 29.24
C ARG A 651 -37.07 -29.65 29.43
N SER A 652 -37.97 -29.10 30.23
CA SER A 652 -37.99 -27.70 30.63
C SER A 652 -36.87 -27.39 31.63
N ARG A 653 -36.03 -26.37 31.35
CA ARG A 653 -35.19 -25.70 32.35
C ARG A 653 -35.25 -24.19 32.14
N SER A 654 -35.41 -23.48 33.25
CA SER A 654 -35.52 -22.02 33.33
C SER A 654 -34.16 -21.33 33.24
N LEU A 655 -34.18 -20.02 32.98
CA LEU A 655 -32.99 -19.17 33.13
C LEU A 655 -32.51 -19.16 34.60
N PRO A 656 -31.19 -19.17 34.84
CA PRO A 656 -30.60 -18.67 36.07
C PRO A 656 -30.33 -17.16 35.95
N ALA A 657 -30.92 -16.36 36.82
CA ALA A 657 -30.57 -14.95 36.99
C ALA A 657 -29.84 -14.76 38.32
N THR A 658 -28.68 -14.09 38.31
CA THR A 658 -27.92 -13.61 39.49
C THR A 658 -26.76 -12.72 39.04
N PRO A 659 -26.20 -11.85 39.89
CA PRO A 659 -26.76 -11.27 41.13
C PRO A 659 -26.75 -9.72 41.10
N THR A 660 -27.53 -9.10 41.98
CA THR A 660 -27.43 -7.66 42.25
C THR A 660 -26.16 -7.33 43.05
N THR A 661 -25.55 -6.17 42.78
CA THR A 661 -24.42 -5.65 43.54
C THR A 661 -24.86 -5.18 44.94
N PRO A 662 -24.03 -5.36 45.99
CA PRO A 662 -24.29 -4.77 47.30
C PRO A 662 -24.30 -3.24 47.26
N GLN A 663 -25.28 -2.64 47.93
CA GLN A 663 -25.46 -1.20 48.01
C GLN A 663 -24.51 -0.60 49.06
N ALA A 664 -23.66 0.34 48.65
CA ALA A 664 -22.74 1.04 49.56
C ALA A 664 -23.46 2.08 50.43
N SER A 665 -22.91 2.33 51.63
CA SER A 665 -23.46 3.28 52.61
C SER A 665 -23.32 4.75 52.18
N PRO A 666 -24.12 5.69 52.74
CA PRO A 666 -24.04 7.11 52.41
C PRO A 666 -22.72 7.75 52.86
N ALA A 667 -22.28 8.78 52.13
CA ALA A 667 -21.16 9.64 52.54
C ALA A 667 -21.61 10.72 53.56
N PRO A 668 -20.70 11.24 54.41
CA PRO A 668 -20.93 12.43 55.24
C PRO A 668 -21.05 13.73 54.40
N PRO A 669 -21.60 14.82 54.97
CA PRO A 669 -21.79 16.10 54.26
C PRO A 669 -20.50 16.92 54.08
N ASP A 670 -20.57 17.93 53.21
CA ASP A 670 -19.44 18.72 52.70
C ASP A 670 -18.75 19.65 53.71
N ASP A 671 -17.43 19.82 53.55
CA ASP A 671 -16.65 20.96 54.05
C ASP A 671 -16.37 21.97 52.90
N PRO A 672 -16.38 23.28 53.16
CA PRO A 672 -16.24 24.31 52.11
C PRO A 672 -14.78 24.49 51.61
N PRO A 673 -14.58 24.89 50.34
CA PRO A 673 -13.26 25.00 49.75
C PRO A 673 -12.48 26.25 50.23
N PRO A 674 -11.14 26.15 50.39
CA PRO A 674 -10.28 27.31 50.68
C PRO A 674 -10.16 28.26 49.46
N PRO A 675 -9.79 29.54 49.68
CA PRO A 675 -9.89 30.58 48.66
C PRO A 675 -8.89 30.44 47.51
N GLN A 676 -9.31 30.90 46.33
CA GLN A 676 -8.46 31.02 45.14
C GLN A 676 -7.36 32.07 45.37
N GLN A 677 -6.13 31.73 45.00
CA GLN A 677 -4.98 32.65 45.06
C GLN A 677 -4.52 32.98 43.64
N ASP A 678 -4.84 34.19 43.18
CA ASP A 678 -4.40 34.70 41.88
C ASP A 678 -2.86 34.73 41.78
N SER A 679 -2.32 34.04 40.77
CA SER A 679 -0.90 34.12 40.43
C SER A 679 -0.74 34.61 38.99
N GLN A 680 -0.33 35.86 38.82
CA GLN A 680 -0.13 36.50 37.50
C GLN A 680 1.31 36.45 36.90
N PRO A 681 2.29 35.59 37.27
CA PRO A 681 3.66 35.73 36.75
C PRO A 681 3.85 35.23 35.31
N MET A 682 2.95 34.41 34.76
CA MET A 682 3.19 33.72 33.48
C MET A 682 3.14 34.64 32.25
N ASN A 683 2.28 35.66 32.26
CA ASN A 683 2.05 36.52 31.09
C ASN A 683 3.19 37.53 30.85
N ASP A 684 3.91 37.96 31.89
CA ASP A 684 5.04 38.89 31.72
C ASP A 684 6.32 38.16 31.27
N VAL A 685 6.51 36.90 31.66
CA VAL A 685 7.59 36.04 31.11
C VAL A 685 7.41 35.86 29.60
N MET A 686 6.17 35.61 29.15
CA MET A 686 5.83 35.50 27.72
C MET A 686 6.09 36.81 26.95
N ARG A 687 5.95 37.98 27.58
CA ARG A 687 6.21 39.29 26.94
C ARG A 687 7.68 39.66 26.80
N GLN A 688 8.58 39.13 27.63
CA GLN A 688 10.02 39.39 27.50
C GLN A 688 10.72 38.48 26.47
N LEU A 689 10.13 37.34 26.11
CA LEU A 689 10.71 36.36 25.18
C LEU A 689 10.52 36.69 23.68
N PHE A 690 9.59 37.60 23.33
CA PHE A 690 9.19 37.87 21.95
C PHE A 690 9.48 39.31 21.48
N ASN A 691 10.46 40.00 22.07
CA ASN A 691 10.78 41.39 21.69
C ASN A 691 12.28 41.73 21.79
N ARG A 692 13.11 41.01 21.02
CA ARG A 692 14.48 41.37 20.60
C ARG A 692 14.75 40.82 19.20
#